data_AF-A0A9Q8E8L9-F1
#
_entry.id   AF-A0A9Q8E8L9-F1
#
_cell.length_a   1.000
_cell.length_b   1.000
_cell.length_c   1.000
_cell.angle_alpha   90.00
_cell.angle_beta   90.00
_cell.angle_gamma   90.00
#
_symmetry.space_group_name_H-M   'P 1'
#
loop_
_entity.id
_entity.type
_entity.pdbx_description
1 polymer ?
#
loop_
_entity_poly.entity_id
_entity_poly.type
_entity_poly.pdbx_seq_one_letter_code
_entity_poly.pdbx_strand_id
1 'polypeptide(L)'
;MNRFIMVNSQQCLGCHACEVACVMAHNGEQHVLSQRHFQPRITVIKHQQQRSAVTCHHCEDAPCARSCPNGAISHEYDSVQVNAQKCIGCKSCVVACPFGTMQIVLTPVAKGKVKATAHKCDLCHGREEGPACVENCPAQALQLVTENSLTGLSKARRLRTASLESQPWHTSATDFVPHIITKREQMQATPARGEPDKLPIEARKTSFEEIYLPFRTVQAEREASRCLKCGDHSICEWTCPLHNHIPQWIELVKAGNIDAAVELSHQTNCLPEVTGRVCPQDRLCEGACTVRNEHGAVTIGNIERYISDRALSKGWRPDLSHVQKVDKRVAIIGAGPAGLACADVLARSGISATVYDRHPEIGGLLTFGIPAFKLDKSLLTRRREIFSAMGIHFELNCEVGKDVALEKLLEDYDAVFVGVGTYRSMKADLPNEDAPGVYDALPFLIANTKQVMGLDELPEEPFIDTAGLNVVVLGGGDTAMDCVRTALRHGASQVTCAYRRDEANMPGSKKEVKNAREEGANFEFNVQPVELVLNADGRVSGVRFLRTQLGEPDAQGRRRPVPIAGSEFVMPADAVIMAFGFHPHGMPWLESQGVKVDNWGRIAADVESAYRYQTSNPKIFAGGDAVRGADLVVTAMAEGRHAAQGIIDWLGVKSVKSH
;
A
#
# COMPACT_ATOMS: atom_id res chain seq x y z
N MET A 1 -42.36 0.46 -13.66
CA MET A 1 -41.86 0.54 -12.28
C MET A 1 -40.35 0.69 -12.34
N ASN A 2 -39.78 1.62 -11.59
CA ASN A 2 -38.34 1.81 -11.55
C ASN A 2 -37.65 0.61 -10.88
N ARG A 3 -36.52 0.23 -11.45
CA ARG A 3 -35.63 -0.80 -10.93
C ARG A 3 -34.77 -0.19 -9.82
N PHE A 4 -34.44 -0.99 -8.82
CA PHE A 4 -33.56 -0.58 -7.74
C PHE A 4 -32.83 -1.77 -7.14
N ILE A 5 -31.75 -1.52 -6.41
CA ILE A 5 -31.00 -2.57 -5.73
C ILE A 5 -31.51 -2.69 -4.30
N MET A 6 -31.96 -3.88 -3.93
CA MET A 6 -32.31 -4.23 -2.55
C MET A 6 -31.14 -4.93 -1.87
N VAL A 7 -30.98 -4.65 -0.58
CA VAL A 7 -29.89 -5.20 0.24
C VAL A 7 -30.44 -6.04 1.38
N ASN A 8 -29.98 -7.29 1.49
CA ASN A 8 -30.21 -8.15 2.62
C ASN A 8 -29.12 -7.96 3.68
N SER A 9 -29.40 -7.15 4.71
CA SER A 9 -28.48 -6.90 5.82
C SER A 9 -28.18 -8.14 6.68
N GLN A 10 -29.01 -9.19 6.59
CA GLN A 10 -28.75 -10.46 7.25
C GLN A 10 -27.71 -11.31 6.50
N GLN A 11 -27.40 -11.00 5.24
CA GLN A 11 -26.36 -11.72 4.47
C GLN A 11 -25.13 -10.86 4.19
N CYS A 12 -25.25 -9.53 4.25
CA CYS A 12 -24.16 -8.62 3.94
C CYS A 12 -22.94 -8.84 4.85
N LEU A 13 -21.78 -9.12 4.25
CA LEU A 13 -20.50 -9.25 4.97
C LEU A 13 -19.90 -7.89 5.34
N GLY A 14 -20.32 -6.83 4.65
CA GLY A 14 -19.64 -5.55 4.62
C GLY A 14 -18.25 -5.64 3.96
N CYS A 15 -18.05 -6.48 2.94
CA CYS A 15 -16.72 -6.69 2.37
C CYS A 15 -16.20 -5.56 1.46
N HIS A 16 -17.02 -4.54 1.18
CA HIS A 16 -16.72 -3.44 0.23
C HIS A 16 -16.46 -3.87 -1.23
N ALA A 17 -16.58 -5.16 -1.58
CA ALA A 17 -16.42 -5.64 -2.96
C ALA A 17 -17.40 -4.98 -3.93
N CYS A 18 -18.62 -4.68 -3.47
CA CYS A 18 -19.60 -3.95 -4.27
C CYS A 18 -19.19 -2.51 -4.59
N GLU A 19 -18.40 -1.85 -3.73
CA GLU A 19 -17.86 -0.51 -3.99
C GLU A 19 -16.75 -0.58 -5.03
N VAL A 20 -15.82 -1.53 -4.88
CA VAL A 20 -14.71 -1.76 -5.82
C VAL A 20 -15.25 -2.09 -7.20
N ALA A 21 -16.15 -3.07 -7.32
CA ALA A 21 -16.78 -3.44 -8.58
C ALA A 21 -17.55 -2.27 -9.22
N CYS A 22 -18.22 -1.44 -8.39
CA CYS A 22 -18.88 -0.25 -8.90
C CYS A 22 -17.89 0.76 -9.49
N VAL A 23 -16.76 1.01 -8.83
CA VAL A 23 -15.72 1.91 -9.36
C VAL A 23 -15.14 1.36 -10.66
N MET A 24 -14.76 0.09 -10.69
CA MET A 24 -14.15 -0.54 -11.87
C MET A 24 -15.06 -0.50 -13.09
N ALA A 25 -16.34 -0.87 -12.94
CA ALA A 25 -17.30 -0.83 -14.04
C ALA A 25 -17.47 0.56 -14.66
N HIS A 26 -17.27 1.63 -13.88
CA HIS A 26 -17.35 3.01 -14.36
C HIS A 26 -16.00 3.59 -14.80
N ASN A 27 -14.94 2.78 -14.82
CA ASN A 27 -13.60 3.12 -15.28
C ASN A 27 -13.08 2.07 -16.28
N GLY A 28 -13.97 1.50 -17.11
CA GLY A 28 -13.59 0.57 -18.18
C GLY A 28 -13.10 -0.79 -17.68
N GLU A 29 -13.65 -1.26 -16.55
CA GLU A 29 -13.24 -2.49 -15.87
C GLU A 29 -11.78 -2.46 -15.37
N GLN A 30 -11.25 -1.26 -15.11
CA GLN A 30 -9.90 -1.06 -14.58
C GLN A 30 -9.92 -0.47 -13.16
N HIS A 31 -8.89 -0.81 -12.38
CA HIS A 31 -8.60 -0.11 -11.13
C HIS A 31 -8.23 1.35 -11.40
N VAL A 32 -8.76 2.25 -10.58
CA VAL A 32 -8.36 3.66 -10.63
C VAL A 32 -7.06 3.85 -9.86
N LEU A 33 -6.13 4.64 -10.39
CA LEU A 33 -4.78 4.75 -9.81
C LEU A 33 -4.65 5.82 -8.71
N SER A 34 -5.73 6.56 -8.45
CA SER A 34 -5.74 7.63 -7.46
C SER A 34 -7.03 7.63 -6.65
N GLN A 35 -6.91 7.91 -5.35
CA GLN A 35 -8.05 7.87 -4.42
C GLN A 35 -9.15 8.86 -4.80
N ARG A 36 -8.81 9.97 -5.47
CA ARG A 36 -9.77 10.96 -5.98
C ARG A 36 -10.76 10.37 -6.99
N HIS A 37 -10.37 9.32 -7.71
CA HIS A 37 -11.19 8.65 -8.71
C HIS A 37 -11.94 7.44 -8.13
N PHE A 38 -11.64 7.03 -6.89
CA PHE A 38 -12.39 5.98 -6.20
C PHE A 38 -13.72 6.55 -5.66
N GLN A 39 -14.71 6.63 -6.55
CA GLN A 39 -16.02 7.22 -6.28
C GLN A 39 -17.13 6.19 -6.49
N PRO A 40 -17.33 5.27 -5.53
CA PRO A 40 -18.37 4.27 -5.66
C PRO A 40 -19.77 4.93 -5.58
N ARG A 41 -20.72 4.42 -6.37
CA ARG A 41 -22.13 4.86 -6.37
C ARG A 41 -23.01 4.08 -5.39
N ILE A 42 -22.37 3.22 -4.59
CA ILE A 42 -22.93 2.40 -3.52
C ILE A 42 -21.97 2.54 -2.32
N THR A 43 -22.50 2.55 -1.10
CA THR A 43 -21.66 2.73 0.10
C THR A 43 -21.98 1.67 1.14
N VAL A 44 -20.97 0.95 1.59
CA VAL A 44 -21.07 -0.04 2.66
C VAL A 44 -20.94 0.67 4.00
N ILE A 45 -21.93 0.45 4.86
CA ILE A 45 -21.95 0.94 6.23
C ILE A 45 -21.76 -0.26 7.15
N LYS A 46 -20.82 -0.12 8.09
CA LYS A 46 -20.60 -1.03 9.22
C LYS A 46 -20.80 -0.25 10.51
N HIS A 47 -21.75 -0.70 11.33
CA HIS A 47 -21.93 -0.15 12.67
C HIS A 47 -22.24 -1.28 13.64
N GLN A 48 -21.35 -1.49 14.62
CA GLN A 48 -21.41 -2.61 15.56
C GLN A 48 -21.58 -3.95 14.82
N GLN A 49 -22.72 -4.62 14.99
CA GLN A 49 -23.05 -5.91 14.37
C GLN A 49 -23.88 -5.77 13.07
N GLN A 50 -24.24 -4.54 12.68
CA GLN A 50 -25.02 -4.28 11.48
C GLN A 50 -24.11 -3.95 10.30
N ARG A 51 -24.40 -4.58 9.17
CA ARG A 51 -23.68 -4.41 7.91
C ARG A 51 -24.71 -4.29 6.81
N SER A 52 -24.63 -3.23 6.03
CA SER A 52 -25.49 -3.05 4.87
C SER A 52 -24.77 -2.22 3.84
N ALA A 53 -25.20 -2.34 2.59
CA ALA A 53 -24.87 -1.35 1.58
C ALA A 53 -26.06 -0.39 1.44
N VAL A 54 -25.75 0.86 1.13
CA VAL A 54 -26.71 1.93 0.88
C VAL A 54 -26.51 2.38 -0.56
N THR A 55 -27.59 2.46 -1.32
CA THR A 55 -27.58 2.78 -2.75
C THR A 55 -28.87 3.48 -3.14
N CYS A 56 -28.89 4.14 -4.30
CA CYS A 56 -30.07 4.85 -4.78
C CYS A 56 -31.25 3.89 -4.96
N HIS A 57 -32.43 4.28 -4.46
CA HIS A 57 -33.66 3.50 -4.63
C HIS A 57 -34.42 3.83 -5.93
N HIS A 58 -33.91 4.76 -6.75
CA HIS A 58 -34.54 5.20 -8.00
C HIS A 58 -36.06 5.45 -7.83
N CYS A 59 -36.43 6.17 -6.76
CA CYS A 59 -37.82 6.36 -6.34
C CYS A 59 -38.73 6.82 -7.49
N GLU A 60 -39.95 6.31 -7.57
CA GLU A 60 -40.93 6.76 -8.56
C GLU A 60 -41.25 8.26 -8.46
N ASP A 61 -41.40 8.78 -7.24
CA ASP A 61 -41.67 10.20 -7.00
C ASP A 61 -40.40 11.08 -7.09
N ALA A 62 -39.21 10.45 -7.16
CA ALA A 62 -37.87 11.06 -7.27
C ALA A 62 -37.76 12.53 -6.78
N PRO A 63 -37.77 12.79 -5.45
CA PRO A 63 -37.64 14.16 -4.92
C PRO A 63 -36.39 14.90 -5.45
N CYS A 64 -35.31 14.15 -5.70
CA CYS A 64 -34.11 14.67 -6.34
C CYS A 64 -34.35 15.25 -7.74
N ALA A 65 -35.19 14.62 -8.57
CA ALA A 65 -35.56 15.10 -9.90
C ALA A 65 -36.44 16.36 -9.81
N ARG A 66 -37.48 16.33 -8.97
CA ARG A 66 -38.36 17.50 -8.75
C ARG A 66 -37.62 18.72 -8.24
N SER A 67 -36.64 18.52 -7.38
CA SER A 67 -35.80 19.60 -6.84
C SER A 67 -34.75 20.13 -7.83
N CYS A 68 -34.60 19.52 -9.02
CA CYS A 68 -33.55 19.88 -9.97
C CYS A 68 -33.97 21.07 -10.84
N PRO A 69 -33.41 22.27 -10.64
CA PRO A 69 -33.87 23.47 -11.35
C PRO A 69 -33.52 23.46 -12.85
N ASN A 70 -32.49 22.72 -13.26
CA ASN A 70 -32.02 22.68 -14.65
C ASN A 70 -32.45 21.41 -15.40
N GLY A 71 -33.36 20.60 -14.83
CA GLY A 71 -33.83 19.35 -15.45
C GLY A 71 -32.70 18.35 -15.77
N ALA A 72 -31.64 18.36 -14.97
CA ALA A 72 -30.50 17.47 -15.13
C ALA A 72 -30.75 16.06 -14.56
N ILE A 73 -31.85 15.86 -13.86
CA ILE A 73 -32.23 14.58 -13.26
C ILE A 73 -33.63 14.23 -13.77
N SER A 74 -33.77 13.07 -14.41
CA SER A 74 -34.96 12.62 -15.13
C SER A 74 -35.20 11.12 -14.93
N HIS A 75 -36.42 10.67 -15.23
CA HIS A 75 -36.73 9.24 -15.31
C HIS A 75 -36.41 8.73 -16.72
N GLU A 76 -35.45 7.80 -16.80
CA GLU A 76 -35.00 7.19 -18.04
C GLU A 76 -34.63 5.72 -17.77
N TYR A 77 -34.94 4.82 -18.71
CA TYR A 77 -34.57 3.40 -18.63
C TYR A 77 -35.07 2.68 -17.35
N ASP A 78 -36.33 2.92 -16.96
CA ASP A 78 -36.91 2.42 -15.70
C ASP A 78 -36.08 2.79 -14.46
N SER A 79 -35.48 3.98 -14.45
CA SER A 79 -34.63 4.43 -13.35
C SER A 79 -34.52 5.95 -13.32
N VAL A 80 -34.15 6.53 -12.18
CA VAL A 80 -33.76 7.94 -12.14
C VAL A 80 -32.34 8.08 -12.66
N GLN A 81 -32.04 9.02 -13.56
CA GLN A 81 -30.73 9.24 -14.18
C GLN A 81 -30.24 10.68 -14.01
N VAL A 82 -28.91 10.87 -14.08
CA VAL A 82 -28.29 12.20 -14.01
C VAL A 82 -27.58 12.52 -15.32
N ASN A 83 -28.03 13.58 -15.99
CA ASN A 83 -27.32 14.16 -17.12
C ASN A 83 -26.23 15.12 -16.62
N ALA A 84 -24.98 14.66 -16.67
CA ALA A 84 -23.82 15.43 -16.23
C ALA A 84 -23.58 16.71 -17.05
N GLN A 85 -24.06 16.79 -18.30
CA GLN A 85 -23.91 18.00 -19.12
C GLN A 85 -24.86 19.11 -18.68
N LYS A 86 -26.07 18.75 -18.23
CA LYS A 86 -27.06 19.71 -17.68
C LYS A 86 -26.83 20.03 -16.21
N CYS A 87 -26.11 19.20 -15.46
CA CYS A 87 -25.94 19.41 -14.02
C CYS A 87 -25.10 20.67 -13.73
N ILE A 88 -25.65 21.56 -12.89
CA ILE A 88 -24.97 22.79 -12.43
C ILE A 88 -24.40 22.69 -11.01
N GLY A 89 -24.52 21.51 -10.37
CA GLY A 89 -23.93 21.27 -9.05
C GLY A 89 -24.55 22.06 -7.89
N CYS A 90 -25.80 22.55 -8.01
CA CYS A 90 -26.49 23.37 -7.00
C CYS A 90 -26.79 22.66 -5.66
N LYS A 91 -26.59 21.33 -5.59
CA LYS A 91 -26.79 20.48 -4.41
C LYS A 91 -28.24 20.33 -3.91
N SER A 92 -29.24 20.90 -4.58
CA SER A 92 -30.66 20.74 -4.21
C SER A 92 -31.08 19.28 -4.10
N CYS A 93 -30.61 18.44 -5.02
CA CYS A 93 -30.86 17.00 -5.00
C CYS A 93 -30.26 16.25 -3.80
N VAL A 94 -29.15 16.75 -3.24
CA VAL A 94 -28.52 16.19 -2.04
C VAL A 94 -29.43 16.37 -0.84
N VAL A 95 -29.95 17.60 -0.67
CA VAL A 95 -30.87 17.94 0.42
C VAL A 95 -32.22 17.22 0.25
N ALA A 96 -32.70 17.09 -0.99
CA ALA A 96 -33.98 16.47 -1.27
C ALA A 96 -33.98 14.93 -1.14
N CYS A 97 -32.83 14.28 -1.14
CA CYS A 97 -32.76 12.81 -1.10
C CYS A 97 -33.06 12.29 0.32
N PRO A 98 -34.18 11.58 0.55
CA PRO A 98 -34.52 11.09 1.89
C PRO A 98 -33.59 9.96 2.38
N PHE A 99 -32.84 9.35 1.46
CA PHE A 99 -31.92 8.24 1.75
C PHE A 99 -30.44 8.69 1.82
N GLY A 100 -30.14 9.96 1.57
CA GLY A 100 -28.77 10.49 1.61
C GLY A 100 -27.83 9.91 0.55
N THR A 101 -28.34 9.39 -0.57
CA THR A 101 -27.54 8.70 -1.61
C THR A 101 -27.08 9.60 -2.74
N MET A 102 -27.57 10.84 -2.79
CA MET A 102 -27.12 11.84 -3.73
C MET A 102 -25.84 12.50 -3.21
N GLN A 103 -24.79 12.48 -4.01
CA GLN A 103 -23.50 13.11 -3.71
C GLN A 103 -23.16 14.17 -4.77
N ILE A 104 -22.19 15.03 -4.47
CA ILE A 104 -21.61 15.96 -5.43
C ILE A 104 -20.15 15.60 -5.60
N VAL A 105 -19.78 15.27 -6.83
CA VAL A 105 -18.40 15.05 -7.25
C VAL A 105 -17.86 16.33 -7.87
N LEU A 106 -16.64 16.70 -7.49
CA LEU A 106 -15.91 17.80 -8.10
C LEU A 106 -14.88 17.24 -9.07
N THR A 107 -15.05 17.53 -10.35
CA THR A 107 -14.12 17.10 -11.40
C THR A 107 -13.29 18.30 -11.85
N PRO A 108 -11.96 18.25 -11.81
CA PRO A 108 -11.11 19.30 -12.39
C PRO A 108 -11.40 19.46 -13.89
N VAL A 109 -11.57 20.70 -14.35
CA VAL A 109 -11.77 21.02 -15.78
C VAL A 109 -10.67 21.91 -16.34
N ALA A 110 -10.05 22.73 -15.49
CA ALA A 110 -8.87 23.52 -15.82
C ALA A 110 -8.13 23.90 -14.52
N LYS A 111 -6.94 24.47 -14.63
CA LYS A 111 -6.17 24.93 -13.46
C LYS A 111 -7.02 25.88 -12.60
N GLY A 112 -7.28 25.48 -11.35
CA GLY A 112 -8.11 26.25 -10.40
C GLY A 112 -9.62 26.23 -10.67
N LYS A 113 -10.11 25.44 -11.63
CA LYS A 113 -11.54 25.32 -11.96
C LYS A 113 -12.01 23.88 -11.83
N VAL A 114 -13.14 23.69 -11.14
CA VAL A 114 -13.80 22.39 -10.99
C VAL A 114 -15.24 22.47 -11.49
N LYS A 115 -15.74 21.35 -12.02
CA LYS A 115 -17.15 21.14 -12.31
C LYS A 115 -17.77 20.30 -11.21
N ALA A 116 -18.80 20.84 -10.57
CA ALA A 116 -19.60 20.11 -9.60
C ALA A 116 -20.73 19.35 -10.30
N THR A 117 -20.77 18.03 -10.15
CA THR A 117 -21.77 17.17 -10.79
C THR A 117 -22.45 16.29 -9.74
N ALA A 118 -23.77 16.14 -9.84
CA ALA A 118 -24.52 15.21 -9.01
C ALA A 118 -24.14 13.76 -9.36
N HIS A 119 -23.92 12.96 -8.33
CA HIS A 119 -23.41 11.59 -8.43
C HIS A 119 -24.29 10.66 -7.61
N LYS A 120 -24.75 9.56 -8.22
CA LYS A 120 -25.58 8.52 -7.61
C LYS A 120 -25.52 7.25 -8.45
N CYS A 121 -26.06 6.15 -7.94
CA CYS A 121 -26.25 4.92 -8.73
C CYS A 121 -27.05 5.21 -10.00
N ASP A 122 -26.58 4.66 -11.10
CA ASP A 122 -27.17 4.69 -12.45
C ASP A 122 -27.57 3.27 -12.90
N LEU A 123 -27.49 2.29 -11.99
CA LEU A 123 -27.68 0.86 -12.23
C LEU A 123 -26.72 0.27 -13.29
N CYS A 124 -25.54 0.87 -13.48
CA CYS A 124 -24.59 0.49 -14.52
C CYS A 124 -25.26 0.48 -15.91
N HIS A 125 -26.06 1.50 -16.19
CA HIS A 125 -26.72 1.64 -17.48
C HIS A 125 -25.70 1.53 -18.64
N GLY A 126 -25.97 0.64 -19.59
CA GLY A 126 -25.08 0.34 -20.72
C GLY A 126 -24.22 -0.91 -20.54
N ARG A 127 -24.17 -1.51 -19.34
CA ARG A 127 -23.51 -2.79 -19.08
C ARG A 127 -24.49 -3.96 -19.27
N GLU A 128 -24.12 -4.96 -20.07
CA GLU A 128 -25.00 -6.08 -20.46
C GLU A 128 -25.36 -6.97 -19.26
N GLU A 129 -24.40 -7.22 -18.37
CA GLU A 129 -24.56 -8.08 -17.18
C GLU A 129 -25.30 -7.36 -16.04
N GLY A 130 -25.66 -6.09 -16.24
CA GLY A 130 -26.34 -5.26 -15.24
C GLY A 130 -25.40 -4.68 -14.17
N PRO A 131 -25.94 -4.35 -12.97
CA PRO A 131 -25.16 -3.68 -11.94
C PRO A 131 -24.00 -4.54 -11.42
N ALA A 132 -22.77 -4.08 -11.66
CA ALA A 132 -21.55 -4.80 -11.27
C ALA A 132 -21.48 -5.12 -9.77
N CYS A 133 -22.05 -4.25 -8.92
CA CYS A 133 -22.11 -4.47 -7.48
C CYS A 133 -23.00 -5.67 -7.08
N VAL A 134 -24.05 -5.96 -7.84
CA VAL A 134 -24.94 -7.11 -7.61
C VAL A 134 -24.24 -8.40 -8.02
N GLU A 135 -23.64 -8.40 -9.21
CA GLU A 135 -22.88 -9.52 -9.76
C GLU A 135 -21.71 -9.93 -8.85
N ASN A 136 -20.93 -8.96 -8.38
CA ASN A 136 -19.75 -9.20 -7.56
C ASN A 136 -20.05 -9.39 -6.06
N CYS A 137 -21.32 -9.50 -5.65
CA CYS A 137 -21.66 -9.68 -4.24
C CYS A 137 -21.40 -11.13 -3.79
N PRO A 138 -20.33 -11.43 -3.03
CA PRO A 138 -19.95 -12.81 -2.71
C PRO A 138 -20.98 -13.54 -1.84
N ALA A 139 -21.75 -12.77 -1.05
CA ALA A 139 -22.77 -13.29 -0.14
C ALA A 139 -24.18 -13.24 -0.73
N GLN A 140 -24.31 -12.83 -2.00
CA GLN A 140 -25.60 -12.65 -2.69
C GLN A 140 -26.58 -11.76 -1.89
N ALA A 141 -26.02 -10.82 -1.12
CA ALA A 141 -26.78 -9.90 -0.29
C ALA A 141 -27.40 -8.75 -1.09
N LEU A 142 -27.00 -8.56 -2.34
CA LEU A 142 -27.50 -7.51 -3.23
C LEU A 142 -28.33 -8.15 -4.33
N GLN A 143 -29.51 -7.60 -4.60
CA GLN A 143 -30.38 -8.07 -5.66
C GLN A 143 -30.96 -6.89 -6.44
N LEU A 144 -30.91 -6.94 -7.77
CA LEU A 144 -31.67 -6.03 -8.61
C LEU A 144 -33.15 -6.40 -8.56
N VAL A 145 -33.98 -5.49 -8.06
CA VAL A 145 -35.42 -5.65 -7.98
C VAL A 145 -36.04 -5.12 -9.27
N THR A 146 -36.79 -6.01 -9.91
CA THR A 146 -37.63 -5.74 -11.08
C THR A 146 -39.08 -6.07 -10.74
N GLU A 147 -40.01 -5.70 -11.61
CA GLU A 147 -41.42 -6.05 -11.46
C GLU A 147 -41.62 -7.58 -11.34
N ASN A 148 -40.94 -8.35 -12.19
CA ASN A 148 -40.94 -9.82 -12.11
C ASN A 148 -40.39 -10.33 -10.77
N SER A 149 -39.31 -9.74 -10.25
CA SER A 149 -38.74 -10.08 -8.94
C SER A 149 -39.77 -9.88 -7.81
N LEU A 150 -40.51 -8.77 -7.86
CA LEU A 150 -41.54 -8.45 -6.85
C LEU A 150 -42.75 -9.37 -6.94
N THR A 151 -43.23 -9.68 -8.15
CA THR A 151 -44.32 -10.64 -8.35
C THR A 151 -43.90 -12.02 -7.83
N GLY A 152 -42.65 -12.44 -8.08
CA GLY A 152 -42.06 -13.66 -7.52
C GLY A 152 -42.04 -13.66 -5.99
N LEU A 153 -41.52 -12.60 -5.36
CA LEU A 153 -41.47 -12.45 -3.89
C LEU A 153 -42.88 -12.44 -3.28
N SER A 154 -43.83 -11.74 -3.89
CA SER A 154 -45.23 -11.70 -3.47
C SER A 154 -45.88 -13.08 -3.56
N LYS A 155 -45.64 -13.82 -4.65
CA LYS A 155 -46.13 -15.19 -4.82
C LYS A 155 -45.51 -16.13 -3.78
N ALA A 156 -44.20 -16.06 -3.56
CA ALA A 156 -43.50 -16.87 -2.57
C ALA A 156 -43.98 -16.58 -1.14
N ARG A 157 -44.20 -15.30 -0.79
CA ARG A 157 -44.77 -14.92 0.52
C ARG A 157 -46.19 -15.45 0.68
N ARG A 158 -47.05 -15.30 -0.35
CA ARG A 158 -48.42 -15.86 -0.34
C ARG A 158 -48.42 -17.38 -0.16
N LEU A 159 -47.57 -18.09 -0.89
CA LEU A 159 -47.40 -19.54 -0.77
C LEU A 159 -46.93 -19.95 0.63
N ARG A 160 -45.93 -19.24 1.18
CA ARG A 160 -45.41 -19.50 2.53
C ARG A 160 -46.48 -19.26 3.61
N THR A 161 -47.25 -18.19 3.50
CA THR A 161 -48.36 -17.92 4.43
C THR A 161 -49.45 -18.99 4.31
N ALA A 162 -49.84 -19.36 3.09
CA ALA A 162 -50.83 -20.42 2.85
C ALA A 162 -50.35 -21.80 3.35
N SER A 163 -49.06 -22.13 3.22
CA SER A 163 -48.50 -23.37 3.74
C SER A 163 -48.40 -23.36 5.27
N LEU A 164 -48.15 -22.20 5.89
CA LEU A 164 -48.16 -22.05 7.35
C LEU A 164 -49.57 -22.20 7.94
N GLU A 165 -50.62 -21.76 7.25
CA GLU A 165 -52.01 -22.01 7.65
C GLU A 165 -52.39 -23.51 7.61
N SER A 166 -51.67 -24.33 6.84
CA SER A 166 -51.86 -25.79 6.80
C SER A 166 -51.13 -26.56 7.91
N GLN A 167 -50.31 -25.89 8.72
CA GLN A 167 -49.58 -26.51 9.84
C GLN A 167 -50.10 -26.00 11.18
N PRO A 168 -50.25 -26.86 12.20
CA PRO A 168 -50.62 -26.41 13.54
C PRO A 168 -49.58 -25.40 14.05
N TRP A 169 -50.05 -24.35 14.74
CA TRP A 169 -49.27 -23.26 15.33
C TRP A 169 -48.15 -23.68 16.31
N HIS A 170 -47.90 -24.99 16.47
CA HIS A 170 -46.96 -25.60 17.40
C HIS A 170 -46.02 -26.67 16.79
N THR A 171 -45.97 -26.84 15.47
CA THR A 171 -45.04 -27.81 14.86
C THR A 171 -44.01 -27.10 13.99
N SER A 172 -42.74 -27.19 14.36
CA SER A 172 -41.64 -26.65 13.56
C SER A 172 -41.48 -27.47 12.28
N ALA A 173 -41.96 -26.96 11.15
CA ALA A 173 -41.50 -27.46 9.86
C ALA A 173 -40.06 -27.02 9.62
N THR A 174 -39.13 -27.90 9.97
CA THR A 174 -37.80 -27.90 9.39
C THR A 174 -37.87 -28.65 8.06
N ASP A 175 -38.25 -27.94 7.00
CA ASP A 175 -37.94 -28.40 5.65
C ASP A 175 -36.42 -28.34 5.48
N PHE A 176 -35.80 -29.52 5.32
CA PHE A 176 -34.39 -29.68 5.00
C PHE A 176 -34.12 -29.12 3.59
N VAL A 177 -33.85 -27.82 3.51
CA VAL A 177 -33.11 -27.25 2.38
C VAL A 177 -31.64 -27.64 2.60
N PRO A 178 -30.93 -28.23 1.62
CA PRO A 178 -29.51 -28.51 1.77
C PRO A 178 -28.81 -27.21 2.18
N HIS A 179 -28.23 -27.22 3.38
CA HIS A 179 -27.68 -26.03 4.01
C HIS A 179 -26.37 -25.68 3.31
N ILE A 180 -26.46 -24.92 2.22
CA ILE A 180 -25.29 -24.25 1.65
C ILE A 180 -24.83 -23.25 2.71
N ILE A 181 -23.66 -23.49 3.30
CA ILE A 181 -23.07 -22.59 4.28
C ILE A 181 -22.93 -21.22 3.62
N THR A 182 -23.65 -20.24 4.14
CA THR A 182 -23.59 -18.87 3.62
C THR A 182 -22.19 -18.30 3.86
N LYS A 183 -21.75 -17.33 3.06
CA LYS A 183 -20.48 -16.63 3.34
C LYS A 183 -20.43 -16.01 4.74
N ARG A 184 -21.60 -15.64 5.29
CA ARG A 184 -21.71 -15.11 6.65
C ARG A 184 -21.43 -16.19 7.70
N GLU A 185 -21.96 -17.39 7.51
CA GLU A 185 -21.66 -18.54 8.36
C GLU A 185 -20.19 -18.97 8.23
N GLN A 186 -19.63 -18.94 7.02
CA GLN A 186 -18.19 -19.19 6.80
C GLN A 186 -17.33 -18.19 7.59
N MET A 187 -17.69 -16.90 7.56
CA MET A 187 -17.01 -15.86 8.33
C MET A 187 -17.11 -16.09 9.84
N GLN A 188 -18.29 -16.46 10.34
CA GLN A 188 -18.51 -16.77 11.75
C GLN A 188 -17.78 -18.03 12.22
N ALA A 189 -17.59 -19.00 11.32
CA ALA A 189 -16.85 -20.23 11.58
C ALA A 189 -15.33 -20.08 11.36
N THR A 190 -14.85 -18.89 10.96
CA THR A 190 -13.42 -18.67 10.70
C THR A 190 -12.64 -18.76 12.02
N PRO A 191 -11.56 -19.57 12.11
CA PRO A 191 -10.80 -19.71 13.34
C PRO A 191 -10.06 -18.41 13.71
N ALA A 192 -9.39 -18.35 14.87
CA ALA A 192 -8.51 -17.23 15.23
C ALA A 192 -7.23 -17.19 14.38
N ARG A 193 -6.75 -15.97 14.06
CA ARG A 193 -5.54 -15.74 13.24
C ARG A 193 -4.33 -16.47 13.80
N GLY A 194 -3.61 -17.20 12.95
CA GLY A 194 -2.29 -17.74 13.27
C GLY A 194 -1.21 -16.71 13.01
N GLU A 195 -0.22 -16.64 13.90
CA GLU A 195 0.99 -15.87 13.66
C GLU A 195 2.10 -16.78 13.11
N PRO A 196 3.03 -16.25 12.30
CA PRO A 196 4.23 -16.98 11.92
C PRO A 196 5.11 -17.30 13.12
N ASP A 197 5.75 -18.47 13.07
CA ASP A 197 6.76 -18.87 14.05
C ASP A 197 7.95 -17.90 13.97
N LYS A 198 8.57 -17.62 15.12
CA LYS A 198 9.74 -16.74 15.22
C LYS A 198 10.94 -17.50 15.78
N LEU A 199 12.13 -16.99 15.49
CA LEU A 199 13.34 -17.40 16.20
C LEU A 199 13.21 -17.14 17.72
N PRO A 200 13.79 -18.00 18.57
CA PRO A 200 13.87 -17.78 20.01
C PRO A 200 14.51 -16.42 20.35
N ILE A 201 14.10 -15.82 21.47
CA ILE A 201 14.54 -14.46 21.82
C ILE A 201 16.07 -14.31 21.92
N GLU A 202 16.77 -15.31 22.46
CA GLU A 202 18.23 -15.30 22.59
C GLU A 202 18.95 -15.24 21.23
N ALA A 203 18.44 -15.97 20.24
CA ALA A 203 18.97 -15.93 18.87
C ALA A 203 18.67 -14.58 18.19
N ARG A 204 17.51 -13.99 18.46
CA ARG A 204 17.11 -12.68 17.88
C ARG A 204 18.00 -11.54 18.36
N LYS A 205 18.52 -11.60 19.59
CA LYS A 205 19.34 -10.51 20.16
C LYS A 205 20.77 -10.48 19.64
N THR A 206 21.29 -11.59 19.12
CA THR A 206 22.72 -11.75 18.82
C THR A 206 23.00 -11.96 17.33
N SER A 207 21.99 -12.32 16.54
CA SER A 207 22.14 -12.56 15.10
C SER A 207 21.36 -11.55 14.26
N PHE A 208 21.83 -11.38 13.03
CA PHE A 208 21.15 -10.62 11.98
C PHE A 208 20.30 -11.49 11.06
N GLU A 209 19.99 -12.73 11.47
CA GLU A 209 19.11 -13.64 10.73
C GLU A 209 17.65 -13.17 10.74
N GLU A 210 16.89 -13.51 9.69
CA GLU A 210 15.46 -13.20 9.60
C GLU A 210 14.70 -13.78 10.80
N ILE A 211 14.07 -12.90 11.60
CA ILE A 211 13.44 -13.34 12.85
C ILE A 211 12.16 -14.17 12.66
N TYR A 212 11.50 -14.03 11.50
CA TYR A 212 10.26 -14.74 11.18
C TYR A 212 10.57 -15.94 10.30
N LEU A 213 10.13 -17.12 10.73
CA LEU A 213 10.29 -18.32 9.95
C LEU A 213 9.26 -18.38 8.80
N PRO A 214 9.62 -18.96 7.64
CA PRO A 214 8.65 -19.23 6.58
C PRO A 214 7.52 -20.13 7.07
N PHE A 215 6.31 -19.94 6.55
CA PHE A 215 5.20 -20.83 6.87
C PHE A 215 5.51 -22.27 6.44
N ARG A 216 5.19 -23.20 7.34
CA ARG A 216 5.02 -24.61 6.97
C ARG A 216 3.76 -24.75 6.12
N THR A 217 3.69 -25.81 5.32
CA THR A 217 2.54 -26.07 4.45
C THR A 217 1.22 -26.08 5.24
N VAL A 218 1.20 -26.72 6.41
CA VAL A 218 0.02 -26.74 7.30
C VAL A 218 -0.39 -25.34 7.78
N GLN A 219 0.57 -24.45 8.07
CA GLN A 219 0.27 -23.06 8.45
C GLN A 219 -0.29 -22.28 7.27
N ALA A 220 0.32 -22.43 6.08
CA ALA A 220 -0.14 -21.77 4.86
C ALA A 220 -1.56 -22.22 4.47
N GLU A 221 -1.86 -23.52 4.50
CA GLU A 221 -3.19 -24.07 4.22
C GLU A 221 -4.23 -23.58 5.22
N ARG A 222 -3.92 -23.64 6.53
CA ARG A 222 -4.79 -23.12 7.59
C ARG A 222 -5.08 -21.64 7.38
N GLU A 223 -4.07 -20.82 7.15
CA GLU A 223 -4.25 -19.38 7.01
C GLU A 223 -4.93 -19.01 5.69
N ALA A 224 -4.63 -19.72 4.60
CA ALA A 224 -5.33 -19.57 3.33
C ALA A 224 -6.82 -19.90 3.48
N SER A 225 -7.18 -20.97 4.20
CA SER A 225 -8.57 -21.40 4.44
C SER A 225 -9.48 -20.32 5.05
N ARG A 226 -8.89 -19.35 5.77
CA ARG A 226 -9.59 -18.19 6.37
C ARG A 226 -10.12 -17.20 5.34
N CYS A 227 -9.55 -17.16 4.14
CA CYS A 227 -9.97 -16.23 3.10
C CYS A 227 -11.39 -16.58 2.62
N LEU A 228 -12.28 -15.59 2.64
CA LEU A 228 -13.66 -15.77 2.21
C LEU A 228 -13.85 -15.72 0.69
N LYS A 229 -12.81 -15.36 -0.10
CA LYS A 229 -12.94 -14.93 -1.51
C LYS A 229 -14.09 -13.92 -1.65
N CYS A 230 -13.85 -12.68 -1.21
CA CYS A 230 -14.89 -11.65 -1.01
C CYS A 230 -15.49 -11.08 -2.30
N GLY A 231 -15.21 -11.67 -3.46
CA GLY A 231 -15.58 -11.20 -4.80
C GLY A 231 -14.44 -11.51 -5.77
N ASP A 232 -14.69 -11.33 -7.07
CA ASP A 232 -13.61 -11.38 -8.07
C ASP A 232 -12.74 -10.11 -8.01
N HIS A 233 -13.33 -8.99 -7.60
CA HIS A 233 -12.60 -7.82 -7.11
C HIS A 233 -12.87 -7.58 -5.64
N SER A 234 -11.79 -7.42 -4.87
CA SER A 234 -11.88 -7.38 -3.41
C SER A 234 -11.27 -6.11 -2.82
N ILE A 235 -11.69 -5.73 -1.61
CA ILE A 235 -11.14 -4.53 -0.97
C ILE A 235 -9.65 -4.69 -0.60
N CYS A 236 -9.17 -5.91 -0.33
CA CYS A 236 -7.76 -6.13 -0.05
C CYS A 236 -6.87 -5.98 -1.30
N GLU A 237 -7.39 -6.34 -2.47
CA GLU A 237 -6.78 -6.06 -3.78
C GLU A 237 -6.76 -4.55 -4.04
N TRP A 238 -7.89 -3.87 -3.90
CA TRP A 238 -7.96 -2.41 -4.06
C TRP A 238 -7.00 -1.65 -3.12
N THR A 239 -6.91 -2.06 -1.85
CA THR A 239 -6.07 -1.39 -0.85
C THR A 239 -4.58 -1.69 -1.04
N CYS A 240 -4.23 -2.75 -1.78
CA CYS A 240 -2.86 -2.99 -2.20
C CYS A 240 -2.49 -1.99 -3.31
N PRO A 241 -1.41 -1.19 -3.17
CA PRO A 241 -1.02 -0.24 -4.21
C PRO A 241 -0.67 -0.87 -5.58
N LEU A 242 -0.33 -2.17 -5.60
CA LEU A 242 -0.07 -2.94 -6.81
C LEU A 242 -1.34 -3.62 -7.38
N HIS A 243 -2.45 -3.55 -6.66
CA HIS A 243 -3.70 -4.26 -6.98
C HIS A 243 -3.50 -5.78 -7.17
N ASN A 244 -2.69 -6.39 -6.30
CA ASN A 244 -2.42 -7.83 -6.35
C ASN A 244 -3.72 -8.66 -6.28
N HIS A 245 -3.80 -9.73 -7.08
CA HIS A 245 -4.92 -10.69 -7.14
C HIS A 245 -5.03 -11.59 -5.90
N ILE A 246 -5.13 -10.96 -4.71
CA ILE A 246 -4.98 -11.58 -3.40
C ILE A 246 -5.93 -12.77 -3.20
N PRO A 247 -7.26 -12.63 -3.36
CA PRO A 247 -8.15 -13.77 -3.21
C PRO A 247 -7.81 -14.93 -4.15
N GLN A 248 -7.43 -14.64 -5.40
CA GLN A 248 -7.22 -15.62 -6.45
C GLN A 248 -5.98 -16.47 -6.18
N TRP A 249 -4.83 -15.86 -5.86
CA TRP A 249 -3.65 -16.66 -5.53
C TRP A 249 -3.78 -17.35 -4.17
N ILE A 250 -4.59 -16.83 -3.23
CA ILE A 250 -4.91 -17.56 -1.99
C ILE A 250 -5.74 -18.82 -2.30
N GLU A 251 -6.70 -18.75 -3.21
CA GLU A 251 -7.46 -19.94 -3.64
C GLU A 251 -6.53 -21.00 -4.27
N LEU A 252 -5.52 -20.58 -5.04
CA LEU A 252 -4.51 -21.49 -5.58
C LEU A 252 -3.67 -22.15 -4.47
N VAL A 253 -3.31 -21.40 -3.41
CA VAL A 253 -2.66 -21.99 -2.22
C VAL A 253 -3.57 -22.98 -1.51
N LYS A 254 -4.87 -22.69 -1.35
CA LYS A 254 -5.84 -23.65 -0.78
C LYS A 254 -5.92 -24.94 -1.59
N ALA A 255 -5.80 -24.83 -2.92
CA ALA A 255 -5.77 -25.96 -3.84
C ALA A 255 -4.40 -26.66 -3.92
N GLY A 256 -3.38 -26.19 -3.18
CA GLY A 256 -2.02 -26.72 -3.22
C GLY A 256 -1.22 -26.37 -4.48
N ASN A 257 -1.75 -25.51 -5.35
CA ASN A 257 -1.13 -25.14 -6.62
C ASN A 257 -0.22 -23.90 -6.48
N ILE A 258 0.96 -24.10 -5.91
CA ILE A 258 1.94 -23.03 -5.67
C ILE A 258 2.52 -22.47 -6.96
N ASP A 259 2.68 -23.31 -7.99
CA ASP A 259 3.30 -22.91 -9.25
C ASP A 259 2.39 -21.92 -10.00
N ALA A 260 1.07 -22.15 -10.03
CA ALA A 260 0.13 -21.15 -10.56
C ALA A 260 0.01 -19.91 -9.66
N ALA A 261 0.11 -20.09 -8.32
CA ALA A 261 0.02 -18.97 -7.39
C ALA A 261 1.18 -17.98 -7.55
N VAL A 262 2.41 -18.47 -7.80
CA VAL A 262 3.57 -17.61 -8.01
C VAL A 262 3.50 -16.85 -9.33
N GLU A 263 3.02 -17.50 -10.40
CA GLU A 263 2.80 -16.83 -11.69
C GLU A 263 1.82 -15.68 -11.54
N LEU A 264 0.67 -15.94 -10.92
CA LEU A 264 -0.36 -14.94 -10.69
C LEU A 264 0.12 -13.80 -9.78
N SER A 265 0.87 -14.13 -8.72
CA SER A 265 1.44 -13.11 -7.82
C SER A 265 2.45 -12.21 -8.54
N HIS A 266 3.21 -12.75 -9.50
CA HIS A 266 4.23 -11.97 -10.22
C HIS A 266 3.70 -11.12 -11.37
N GLN A 267 2.43 -11.29 -11.78
CA GLN A 267 1.81 -10.42 -12.80
C GLN A 267 1.74 -8.96 -12.33
N THR A 268 1.44 -8.75 -11.05
CA THR A 268 1.25 -7.43 -10.44
C THR A 268 2.46 -6.99 -9.60
N ASN A 269 3.26 -7.93 -9.10
CA ASN A 269 4.34 -7.66 -8.15
C ASN A 269 5.66 -8.31 -8.59
N CYS A 270 6.71 -7.52 -8.87
CA CYS A 270 8.01 -8.08 -9.27
C CYS A 270 8.88 -8.57 -8.10
N LEU A 271 8.50 -8.26 -6.85
CA LEU A 271 9.24 -8.59 -5.62
C LEU A 271 8.32 -9.13 -4.49
N PRO A 272 7.46 -10.14 -4.74
CA PRO A 272 6.49 -10.63 -3.76
C PRO A 272 7.15 -11.23 -2.50
N GLU A 273 8.34 -11.80 -2.62
CA GLU A 273 9.16 -12.25 -1.48
C GLU A 273 9.58 -11.07 -0.58
N VAL A 274 9.73 -9.87 -1.12
CA VAL A 274 10.09 -8.66 -0.36
C VAL A 274 8.84 -8.06 0.26
N THR A 275 7.79 -7.80 -0.53
CA THR A 275 6.56 -7.16 -0.04
C THR A 275 5.88 -7.99 1.06
N GLY A 276 5.92 -9.32 0.97
CA GLY A 276 5.41 -10.22 2.00
C GLY A 276 6.13 -10.07 3.35
N ARG A 277 7.39 -9.61 3.34
CA ARG A 277 8.20 -9.37 4.54
C ARG A 277 8.03 -7.96 5.10
N VAL A 278 8.07 -6.95 4.23
CA VAL A 278 8.29 -5.54 4.66
C VAL A 278 7.08 -4.63 4.53
N CYS A 279 6.02 -5.01 3.81
CA CYS A 279 4.83 -4.17 3.74
C CYS A 279 4.19 -4.00 5.13
N PRO A 280 3.65 -2.82 5.46
CA PRO A 280 2.82 -2.64 6.65
C PRO A 280 1.40 -3.16 6.36
N GLN A 281 1.22 -4.48 6.33
CA GLN A 281 -0.04 -5.08 5.87
C GLN A 281 -1.25 -4.63 6.70
N ASP A 282 -1.06 -4.30 7.98
CA ASP A 282 -2.08 -3.79 8.90
C ASP A 282 -2.68 -2.44 8.49
N ARG A 283 -1.96 -1.69 7.64
CA ARG A 283 -2.40 -0.42 7.03
C ARG A 283 -2.85 -0.57 5.58
N LEU A 284 -2.60 -1.74 4.99
CA LEU A 284 -2.88 -2.05 3.60
C LEU A 284 -3.89 -3.21 3.49
N CYS A 285 -3.53 -4.28 2.79
CA CYS A 285 -4.40 -5.40 2.45
C CYS A 285 -5.00 -6.12 3.66
N GLU A 286 -4.22 -6.38 4.72
CA GLU A 286 -4.71 -7.01 5.95
C GLU A 286 -5.54 -6.01 6.78
N GLY A 287 -5.19 -4.73 6.74
CA GLY A 287 -5.94 -3.63 7.34
C GLY A 287 -7.37 -3.53 6.81
N ALA A 288 -7.56 -3.76 5.51
CA ALA A 288 -8.85 -3.77 4.82
C ALA A 288 -9.58 -5.12 4.85
N CYS A 289 -8.94 -6.19 5.34
CA CYS A 289 -9.48 -7.54 5.27
C CYS A 289 -10.84 -7.66 5.98
N THR A 290 -11.82 -8.27 5.31
CA THR A 290 -13.21 -8.38 5.81
C THR A 290 -13.32 -9.11 7.15
N VAL A 291 -12.49 -10.13 7.37
CA VAL A 291 -12.52 -10.95 8.61
C VAL A 291 -11.72 -10.34 9.77
N ARG A 292 -11.03 -9.21 9.54
CA ARG A 292 -10.12 -8.59 10.51
C ARG A 292 -10.75 -8.36 11.88
N ASN A 293 -11.94 -7.75 11.89
CA ASN A 293 -12.61 -7.35 13.13
C ASN A 293 -13.31 -8.50 13.85
N GLU A 294 -13.47 -9.67 13.20
CA GLU A 294 -14.10 -10.85 13.80
C GLU A 294 -13.06 -11.75 14.46
N HIS A 295 -12.04 -12.16 13.71
CA HIS A 295 -11.11 -13.21 14.14
C HIS A 295 -9.64 -12.92 13.78
N GLY A 296 -9.33 -11.66 13.45
CA GLY A 296 -8.05 -11.24 12.89
C GLY A 296 -8.00 -11.43 11.36
N ALA A 297 -7.20 -10.60 10.68
CA ALA A 297 -7.08 -10.62 9.23
C ALA A 297 -6.49 -11.95 8.73
N VAL A 298 -6.75 -12.30 7.47
CA VAL A 298 -5.94 -13.31 6.76
C VAL A 298 -4.50 -12.82 6.73
N THR A 299 -3.51 -13.69 7.00
CA THR A 299 -2.08 -13.34 6.98
C THR A 299 -1.52 -13.25 5.56
N ILE A 300 -2.10 -12.35 4.75
CA ILE A 300 -1.80 -12.14 3.33
C ILE A 300 -0.29 -12.03 3.09
N GLY A 301 0.44 -11.23 3.88
CA GLY A 301 1.88 -11.04 3.68
C GLY A 301 2.69 -12.33 3.85
N ASN A 302 2.34 -13.16 4.83
CA ASN A 302 3.04 -14.43 5.06
C ASN A 302 2.67 -15.49 4.01
N ILE A 303 1.45 -15.47 3.47
CA ILE A 303 1.08 -16.36 2.36
C ILE A 303 1.81 -15.93 1.08
N GLU A 304 1.91 -14.63 0.78
CA GLU A 304 2.70 -14.08 -0.35
C GLU A 304 4.18 -14.50 -0.26
N ARG A 305 4.77 -14.38 0.95
CA ARG A 305 6.11 -14.90 1.25
C ARG A 305 6.21 -16.40 1.02
N TYR A 306 5.26 -17.18 1.53
CA TYR A 306 5.26 -18.64 1.39
C TYR A 306 5.24 -19.09 -0.08
N ILE A 307 4.39 -18.48 -0.91
CA ILE A 307 4.31 -18.75 -2.35
C ILE A 307 5.67 -18.51 -3.00
N SER A 308 6.24 -17.33 -2.75
CA SER A 308 7.46 -16.87 -3.40
C SER A 308 8.67 -17.68 -2.96
N ASP A 309 8.85 -17.90 -1.65
CA ASP A 309 9.97 -18.67 -1.10
C ASP A 309 9.94 -20.13 -1.59
N ARG A 310 8.75 -20.76 -1.66
CA ARG A 310 8.58 -22.13 -2.19
C ARG A 310 8.88 -22.22 -3.68
N ALA A 311 8.37 -21.30 -4.48
CA ALA A 311 8.65 -21.28 -5.92
C ALA A 311 10.15 -21.03 -6.18
N LEU A 312 10.74 -20.04 -5.51
CA LEU A 312 12.16 -19.74 -5.62
C LEU A 312 13.00 -20.95 -5.18
N SER A 313 12.72 -21.61 -4.06
CA SER A 313 13.49 -22.82 -3.67
C SER A 313 13.46 -23.95 -4.70
N LYS A 314 12.41 -24.04 -5.53
CA LYS A 314 12.32 -24.98 -6.67
C LYS A 314 13.01 -24.49 -7.96
N GLY A 315 13.64 -23.32 -7.94
CA GLY A 315 14.33 -22.74 -9.10
C GLY A 315 13.41 -21.96 -10.04
N TRP A 316 12.20 -21.57 -9.61
CA TRP A 316 11.27 -20.80 -10.44
C TRP A 316 11.91 -19.51 -11.00
N ARG A 317 11.56 -19.19 -12.25
CA ARG A 317 11.95 -17.99 -12.99
C ARG A 317 10.77 -17.51 -13.84
N PRO A 318 10.56 -16.20 -14.02
CA PRO A 318 9.58 -15.69 -14.97
C PRO A 318 9.88 -16.18 -16.40
N ASP A 319 8.84 -16.61 -17.11
CA ASP A 319 8.94 -17.00 -18.52
C ASP A 319 8.73 -15.78 -19.44
N LEU A 320 9.77 -15.41 -20.20
CA LEU A 320 9.74 -14.35 -21.21
C LEU A 320 9.84 -14.90 -22.64
N SER A 321 9.67 -16.20 -22.85
CA SER A 321 9.79 -16.84 -24.17
C SER A 321 8.84 -16.28 -25.23
N HIS A 322 7.71 -15.72 -24.81
CA HIS A 322 6.70 -15.11 -25.66
C HIS A 322 6.94 -13.61 -25.93
N VAL A 323 7.93 -12.99 -25.28
CA VAL A 323 8.19 -11.56 -25.38
C VAL A 323 8.95 -11.25 -26.68
N GLN A 324 8.37 -10.40 -27.52
CA GLN A 324 9.02 -9.92 -28.75
C GLN A 324 9.85 -8.68 -28.44
N LYS A 325 11.15 -8.73 -28.75
CA LYS A 325 12.04 -7.57 -28.59
C LYS A 325 11.63 -6.44 -29.53
N VAL A 326 11.70 -5.21 -29.03
CA VAL A 326 11.54 -3.99 -29.83
C VAL A 326 12.85 -3.21 -29.85
N ASP A 327 13.09 -2.46 -30.92
CA ASP A 327 14.26 -1.59 -31.05
C ASP A 327 14.06 -0.28 -30.28
N LYS A 328 13.95 -0.42 -28.95
CA LYS A 328 13.81 0.67 -27.98
C LYS A 328 14.66 0.40 -26.76
N ARG A 329 15.32 1.45 -26.27
CA ARG A 329 16.25 1.40 -25.14
C ARG A 329 15.87 2.44 -24.09
N VAL A 330 15.85 2.04 -22.83
CA VAL A 330 15.52 2.92 -21.70
C VAL A 330 16.60 2.82 -20.62
N ALA A 331 17.11 3.97 -20.18
CA ALA A 331 17.99 4.05 -19.03
C ALA A 331 17.18 4.28 -17.75
N ILE A 332 17.54 3.60 -16.67
CA ILE A 332 16.88 3.65 -15.37
C ILE A 332 17.92 4.05 -14.35
N ILE A 333 17.72 5.16 -13.66
CA ILE A 333 18.65 5.69 -12.65
C ILE A 333 18.11 5.31 -11.27
N GLY A 334 18.83 4.41 -10.60
CA GLY A 334 18.48 3.82 -9.31
C GLY A 334 17.90 2.42 -9.44
N ALA A 335 18.53 1.45 -8.77
CA ALA A 335 18.11 0.05 -8.65
C ALA A 335 17.27 -0.20 -7.38
N GLY A 336 16.58 0.82 -6.88
CA GLY A 336 15.58 0.67 -5.82
C GLY A 336 14.27 0.04 -6.31
N PRO A 337 13.25 -0.12 -5.44
CA PRO A 337 11.99 -0.77 -5.79
C PRO A 337 11.30 -0.17 -7.03
N ALA A 338 11.30 1.17 -7.16
CA ALA A 338 10.70 1.85 -8.32
C ALA A 338 11.44 1.54 -9.62
N GLY A 339 12.78 1.61 -9.63
CA GLY A 339 13.58 1.32 -10.81
C GLY A 339 13.50 -0.15 -11.23
N LEU A 340 13.55 -1.08 -10.27
CA LEU A 340 13.39 -2.52 -10.54
C LEU A 340 12.01 -2.85 -11.10
N ALA A 341 10.95 -2.23 -10.56
CA ALA A 341 9.59 -2.42 -11.07
C ALA A 341 9.39 -1.80 -12.46
N CYS A 342 10.04 -0.67 -12.73
CA CYS A 342 10.07 -0.08 -14.08
C CYS A 342 10.78 -1.01 -15.07
N ALA A 343 11.96 -1.52 -14.70
CA ALA A 343 12.76 -2.43 -15.51
C ALA A 343 12.01 -3.73 -15.85
N ASP A 344 11.33 -4.34 -14.85
CA ASP A 344 10.53 -5.56 -15.03
C ASP A 344 9.43 -5.38 -16.10
N VAL A 345 8.65 -4.29 -16.01
CA VAL A 345 7.57 -4.02 -16.96
C VAL A 345 8.11 -3.72 -18.37
N LEU A 346 9.20 -2.97 -18.48
CA LEU A 346 9.85 -2.67 -19.76
C LEU A 346 10.40 -3.95 -20.42
N ALA A 347 11.08 -4.80 -19.64
CA ALA A 347 11.62 -6.08 -20.13
C ALA A 347 10.49 -6.99 -20.64
N ARG A 348 9.38 -7.10 -19.92
CA ARG A 348 8.18 -7.86 -20.34
C ARG A 348 7.51 -7.29 -21.59
N SER A 349 7.76 -6.01 -21.89
CA SER A 349 7.27 -5.33 -23.08
C SER A 349 8.26 -5.37 -24.25
N GLY A 350 9.38 -6.10 -24.09
CA GLY A 350 10.42 -6.24 -25.11
C GLY A 350 11.37 -5.07 -25.25
N ILE A 351 11.27 -4.06 -24.37
CA ILE A 351 12.13 -2.87 -24.36
C ILE A 351 13.42 -3.20 -23.61
N SER A 352 14.56 -2.80 -24.17
CA SER A 352 15.86 -3.02 -23.54
C SER A 352 16.07 -2.02 -22.39
N ALA A 353 16.21 -2.52 -21.17
CA ALA A 353 16.39 -1.71 -19.97
C ALA A 353 17.83 -1.81 -19.44
N THR A 354 18.44 -0.66 -19.13
CA THR A 354 19.72 -0.57 -18.44
C THR A 354 19.56 0.21 -17.15
N VAL A 355 19.87 -0.43 -16.02
CA VAL A 355 19.74 0.14 -14.67
C VAL A 355 21.10 0.56 -14.17
N TYR A 356 21.25 1.85 -13.87
CA TYR A 356 22.45 2.43 -13.26
C TYR A 356 22.22 2.59 -11.76
N ASP A 357 23.16 2.13 -10.93
CA ASP A 357 23.11 2.35 -9.48
C ASP A 357 24.51 2.60 -8.92
N ARG A 358 24.59 3.52 -7.95
CA ARG A 358 25.85 3.88 -7.28
C ARG A 358 26.35 2.80 -6.33
N HIS A 359 25.49 1.90 -5.87
CA HIS A 359 25.83 0.85 -4.93
C HIS A 359 26.31 -0.42 -5.66
N PRO A 360 27.08 -1.30 -4.98
CA PRO A 360 27.59 -2.54 -5.56
C PRO A 360 26.54 -3.64 -5.71
N GLU A 361 25.32 -3.45 -5.20
CA GLU A 361 24.22 -4.41 -5.29
C GLU A 361 22.88 -3.68 -5.48
N ILE A 362 21.93 -4.32 -6.14
CA ILE A 362 20.60 -3.76 -6.39
C ILE A 362 19.76 -3.69 -5.11
N GLY A 363 18.60 -3.06 -5.19
CA GLY A 363 17.59 -3.01 -4.14
C GLY A 363 17.54 -1.67 -3.40
N GLY A 364 18.55 -0.82 -3.54
CA GLY A 364 18.63 0.46 -2.83
C GLY A 364 18.45 0.26 -1.33
N LEU A 365 17.47 0.95 -0.72
CA LEU A 365 17.18 0.81 0.70
C LEU A 365 16.63 -0.58 1.11
N LEU A 366 16.17 -1.43 0.19
CA LEU A 366 15.89 -2.84 0.51
C LEU A 366 17.15 -3.58 0.94
N THR A 367 18.25 -3.30 0.27
CA THR A 367 19.55 -3.92 0.53
C THR A 367 20.24 -3.21 1.67
N PHE A 368 20.44 -1.89 1.56
CA PHE A 368 21.32 -1.16 2.48
C PHE A 368 20.60 -0.47 3.64
N GLY A 369 19.29 -0.23 3.54
CA GLY A 369 18.53 0.48 4.58
C GLY A 369 17.83 -0.46 5.57
N ILE A 370 17.00 -1.37 5.05
CA ILE A 370 16.26 -2.34 5.86
C ILE A 370 17.25 -3.38 6.41
N PRO A 371 17.31 -3.66 7.71
CA PRO A 371 18.26 -4.63 8.24
C PRO A 371 18.01 -6.09 7.80
N ALA A 372 19.07 -6.91 7.80
CA ALA A 372 19.01 -8.32 7.41
C ALA A 372 18.03 -9.16 8.26
N PHE A 373 17.83 -8.80 9.54
CA PHE A 373 16.90 -9.49 10.43
C PHE A 373 15.41 -9.29 10.05
N LYS A 374 15.11 -8.38 9.11
CA LYS A 374 13.79 -8.17 8.49
C LYS A 374 13.73 -8.69 7.06
N LEU A 375 14.84 -8.61 6.32
CA LEU A 375 14.93 -8.96 4.91
C LEU A 375 16.34 -9.45 4.57
N ASP A 376 16.46 -10.76 4.33
CA ASP A 376 17.69 -11.42 3.91
C ASP A 376 18.21 -10.82 2.60
N LYS A 377 19.50 -10.45 2.60
CA LYS A 377 20.18 -9.80 1.47
C LYS A 377 20.45 -10.75 0.32
N SER A 378 20.54 -12.06 0.60
CA SER A 378 20.68 -13.08 -0.44
C SER A 378 19.51 -13.06 -1.43
N LEU A 379 18.32 -12.61 -1.00
CA LEU A 379 17.15 -12.47 -1.85
C LEU A 379 17.36 -11.44 -2.97
N LEU A 380 18.04 -10.33 -2.68
CA LEU A 380 18.28 -9.27 -3.66
C LEU A 380 19.36 -9.67 -4.66
N THR A 381 20.42 -10.34 -4.20
CA THR A 381 21.42 -10.94 -5.09
C THR A 381 20.78 -11.97 -6.03
N ARG A 382 19.95 -12.87 -5.49
CA ARG A 382 19.20 -13.83 -6.29
C ARG A 382 18.26 -13.13 -7.29
N ARG A 383 17.60 -12.06 -6.87
CA ARG A 383 16.68 -11.31 -7.73
C ARG A 383 17.41 -10.56 -8.84
N ARG A 384 18.64 -10.09 -8.60
CA ARG A 384 19.52 -9.55 -9.66
C ARG A 384 19.81 -10.60 -10.71
N GLU A 385 20.13 -11.83 -10.33
CA GLU A 385 20.34 -12.93 -11.28
C GLU A 385 19.08 -13.18 -12.12
N ILE A 386 17.90 -13.18 -11.50
CA ILE A 386 16.62 -13.35 -12.18
C ILE A 386 16.40 -12.22 -13.20
N PHE A 387 16.54 -10.96 -12.79
CA PHE A 387 16.36 -9.81 -13.68
C PHE A 387 17.41 -9.76 -14.79
N SER A 388 18.65 -10.15 -14.51
CA SER A 388 19.69 -10.27 -15.53
C SER A 388 19.34 -11.33 -16.57
N ALA A 389 18.80 -12.48 -16.13
CA ALA A 389 18.31 -13.53 -17.02
C ALA A 389 17.08 -13.10 -17.84
N MET A 390 16.30 -12.13 -17.36
CA MET A 390 15.23 -11.48 -18.12
C MET A 390 15.76 -10.50 -19.19
N GLY A 391 17.07 -10.25 -19.23
CA GLY A 391 17.71 -9.34 -20.18
C GLY A 391 17.85 -7.89 -19.69
N ILE A 392 17.61 -7.63 -18.39
CA ILE A 392 17.88 -6.32 -17.79
C ILE A 392 19.38 -6.20 -17.55
N HIS A 393 20.00 -5.13 -18.03
CA HIS A 393 21.42 -4.85 -17.80
C HIS A 393 21.60 -3.98 -16.55
N PHE A 394 22.59 -4.29 -15.72
CA PHE A 394 22.89 -3.55 -14.49
C PHE A 394 24.30 -2.98 -14.54
N GLU A 395 24.40 -1.64 -14.49
CA GLU A 395 25.62 -0.87 -14.33
C GLU A 395 25.73 -0.40 -12.88
N LEU A 396 26.32 -1.25 -12.04
CA LEU A 396 26.48 -1.01 -10.60
C LEU A 396 27.79 -0.27 -10.31
N ASN A 397 27.90 0.34 -9.13
CA ASN A 397 28.99 1.25 -8.76
C ASN A 397 29.15 2.43 -9.75
N CYS A 398 28.03 2.92 -10.30
CA CYS A 398 28.00 4.01 -11.25
C CYS A 398 27.01 5.09 -10.78
N GLU A 399 27.53 6.26 -10.41
CA GLU A 399 26.73 7.40 -9.98
C GLU A 399 26.45 8.37 -11.15
N VAL A 400 25.18 8.45 -11.57
CA VAL A 400 24.76 9.40 -12.61
C VAL A 400 24.83 10.83 -12.07
N GLY A 401 25.39 11.73 -12.87
CA GLY A 401 25.75 13.09 -12.48
C GLY A 401 27.20 13.24 -12.01
N LYS A 402 27.90 12.12 -11.76
CA LYS A 402 29.32 12.09 -11.39
C LYS A 402 30.16 11.27 -12.36
N ASP A 403 29.85 9.98 -12.49
CA ASP A 403 30.58 9.04 -13.34
C ASP A 403 30.04 9.04 -14.78
N VAL A 404 28.73 9.23 -14.94
CA VAL A 404 28.05 9.36 -16.24
C VAL A 404 27.15 10.59 -16.23
N ALA A 405 27.30 11.44 -17.24
CA ALA A 405 26.47 12.63 -17.43
C ALA A 405 25.05 12.25 -17.90
N LEU A 406 24.02 12.95 -17.41
CA LEU A 406 22.63 12.69 -17.81
C LEU A 406 22.41 12.95 -19.30
N GLU A 407 23.10 13.94 -19.86
CA GLU A 407 23.07 14.32 -21.27
C GLU A 407 23.41 13.14 -22.17
N LYS A 408 24.46 12.39 -21.80
CA LYS A 408 24.86 11.18 -22.52
C LYS A 408 23.76 10.13 -22.51
N LEU A 409 23.08 9.93 -21.36
CA LEU A 409 21.95 9.00 -21.28
C LEU A 409 20.78 9.46 -22.15
N LEU A 410 20.54 10.77 -22.23
CA LEU A 410 19.51 11.34 -23.11
C LEU A 410 19.87 11.22 -24.59
N GLU A 411 21.14 11.16 -24.97
CA GLU A 411 21.58 10.88 -26.35
C GLU A 411 21.48 9.38 -26.67
N ASP A 412 21.93 8.52 -25.76
CA ASP A 412 22.08 7.08 -26.00
C ASP A 412 20.76 6.29 -25.89
N TYR A 413 19.75 6.79 -25.17
CA TYR A 413 18.51 6.05 -24.89
C TYR A 413 17.27 6.78 -25.42
N ASP A 414 16.19 6.05 -25.69
CA ASP A 414 14.91 6.63 -26.15
C ASP A 414 14.12 7.32 -25.03
N ALA A 415 14.30 6.87 -23.78
CA ALA A 415 13.74 7.49 -22.58
C ALA A 415 14.62 7.22 -21.35
N VAL A 416 14.46 8.04 -20.31
CA VAL A 416 15.14 7.89 -19.02
C VAL A 416 14.11 7.85 -17.89
N PHE A 417 14.25 6.91 -16.95
CA PHE A 417 13.49 6.87 -15.71
C PHE A 417 14.37 7.20 -14.50
N VAL A 418 13.89 8.07 -13.62
CA VAL A 418 14.60 8.50 -12.40
C VAL A 418 13.89 7.93 -11.16
N GLY A 419 14.55 6.99 -10.48
CA GLY A 419 14.07 6.28 -9.29
C GLY A 419 15.05 6.33 -8.12
N VAL A 420 15.68 7.49 -7.91
CA VAL A 420 16.82 7.67 -6.98
C VAL A 420 16.45 7.76 -5.49
N GLY A 421 15.15 7.73 -5.15
CA GLY A 421 14.69 7.80 -3.77
C GLY A 421 15.04 9.10 -3.02
N THR A 422 15.03 9.04 -1.68
CA THR A 422 15.38 10.18 -0.80
C THR A 422 16.42 9.79 0.25
N TYR A 423 17.65 10.30 0.12
CA TYR A 423 18.78 9.96 1.00
C TYR A 423 19.18 11.06 1.99
N ARG A 424 18.60 12.26 1.91
CA ARG A 424 18.96 13.37 2.80
C ARG A 424 18.20 13.27 4.12
N SER A 425 18.91 13.03 5.22
CA SER A 425 18.33 13.00 6.57
C SER A 425 17.67 14.33 6.95
N MET A 426 16.55 14.24 7.66
CA MET A 426 15.94 15.40 8.33
C MET A 426 16.79 15.83 9.54
N LYS A 427 17.23 17.09 9.54
CA LYS A 427 17.85 17.73 10.71
C LYS A 427 16.79 18.32 11.63
N ALA A 428 17.08 18.35 12.92
CA ALA A 428 16.23 18.92 13.95
C ALA A 428 16.69 20.30 14.42
N ASP A 429 17.82 20.80 13.90
CA ASP A 429 18.45 22.08 14.27
C ASP A 429 18.69 22.15 15.79
N LEU A 430 19.06 21.01 16.39
CA LEU A 430 19.37 20.92 17.81
C LEU A 430 20.75 21.53 18.07
N PRO A 431 20.94 22.24 19.19
CA PRO A 431 22.27 22.60 19.65
C PRO A 431 23.15 21.35 19.75
N ASN A 432 24.34 21.41 19.15
CA ASN A 432 25.35 20.36 19.08
C ASN A 432 24.97 19.12 18.23
N GLU A 433 24.11 19.29 17.22
CA GLU A 433 23.68 18.20 16.30
C GLU A 433 24.82 17.53 15.52
N ASP A 434 25.93 18.23 15.27
CA ASP A 434 27.11 17.69 14.57
C ASP A 434 28.21 17.18 15.52
N ALA A 435 27.91 17.03 16.82
CA ALA A 435 28.90 16.58 17.80
C ALA A 435 29.28 15.10 17.62
N PRO A 436 30.53 14.71 17.94
CA PRO A 436 30.92 13.31 17.93
C PRO A 436 30.04 12.44 18.85
N GLY A 437 29.56 11.32 18.32
CA GLY A 437 28.59 10.43 18.99
C GLY A 437 27.13 10.69 18.59
N VAL A 438 26.87 11.70 17.75
CA VAL A 438 25.56 11.94 17.14
C VAL A 438 25.60 11.45 15.69
N TYR A 439 24.63 10.60 15.32
CA TYR A 439 24.62 9.91 14.03
C TYR A 439 23.27 10.07 13.35
N ASP A 440 23.30 10.21 12.02
CA ASP A 440 22.10 10.09 11.20
C ASP A 440 21.73 8.60 11.02
N ALA A 441 20.44 8.29 11.10
CA ALA A 441 19.95 6.90 11.06
C ALA A 441 20.33 6.14 9.78
N LEU A 442 20.25 6.77 8.61
CA LEU A 442 20.46 6.07 7.35
C LEU A 442 21.92 5.68 7.12
N PRO A 443 22.92 6.58 7.29
CA PRO A 443 24.33 6.19 7.28
C PRO A 443 24.64 5.06 8.28
N PHE A 444 24.09 5.13 9.50
CA PHE A 444 24.25 4.08 10.51
C PHE A 444 23.77 2.70 10.01
N LEU A 445 22.58 2.64 9.41
CA LEU A 445 22.01 1.39 8.89
C LEU A 445 22.74 0.87 7.65
N ILE A 446 23.15 1.77 6.74
CA ILE A 446 23.91 1.43 5.52
C ILE A 446 25.27 0.85 5.90
N ALA A 447 26.01 1.51 6.80
CA ALA A 447 27.33 1.07 7.25
C ALA A 447 27.24 -0.29 7.95
N ASN A 448 26.27 -0.48 8.86
CA ASN A 448 26.02 -1.78 9.48
C ASN A 448 25.74 -2.86 8.44
N THR A 449 24.90 -2.58 7.43
CA THR A 449 24.55 -3.58 6.44
C THR A 449 25.73 -3.96 5.55
N LYS A 450 26.57 -2.99 5.16
CA LYS A 450 27.82 -3.25 4.44
C LYS A 450 28.73 -4.17 5.22
N GLN A 451 28.90 -3.92 6.53
CA GLN A 451 29.71 -4.77 7.40
C GLN A 451 29.14 -6.21 7.48
N VAL A 452 27.82 -6.36 7.67
CA VAL A 452 27.15 -7.68 7.70
C VAL A 452 27.32 -8.43 6.38
N MET A 453 27.36 -7.71 5.26
CA MET A 453 27.59 -8.27 3.92
C MET A 453 29.07 -8.51 3.59
N GLY A 454 30.01 -8.09 4.46
CA GLY A 454 31.45 -8.18 4.19
C GLY A 454 31.93 -7.24 3.08
N LEU A 455 31.23 -6.12 2.85
CA LEU A 455 31.63 -5.08 1.91
C LEU A 455 32.60 -4.09 2.57
N ASP A 456 33.44 -3.44 1.76
CA ASP A 456 34.41 -2.46 2.23
C ASP A 456 33.74 -1.26 2.92
N GLU A 457 34.36 -0.81 4.01
CA GLU A 457 33.96 0.41 4.70
C GLU A 457 34.29 1.64 3.85
N LEU A 458 33.35 2.59 3.80
CA LEU A 458 33.57 3.86 3.11
C LEU A 458 33.93 4.94 4.15
N PRO A 459 34.94 5.79 3.90
CA PRO A 459 35.29 6.87 4.81
C PRO A 459 34.13 7.83 5.13
N GLU A 460 33.23 8.02 4.16
CA GLU A 460 32.06 8.92 4.24
C GLU A 460 30.91 8.31 5.08
N GLU A 461 30.92 6.99 5.30
CA GLU A 461 29.87 6.22 6.00
C GLU A 461 30.52 5.15 6.91
N PRO A 462 31.25 5.56 7.96
CA PRO A 462 32.01 4.63 8.78
C PRO A 462 31.09 3.71 9.59
N PHE A 463 31.57 2.50 9.87
CA PHE A 463 30.89 1.57 10.75
C PHE A 463 30.88 2.10 12.19
N ILE A 464 29.69 2.15 12.79
CA ILE A 464 29.50 2.62 14.16
C ILE A 464 29.18 1.42 15.05
N ASP A 465 30.16 1.04 15.87
CA ASP A 465 29.97 0.01 16.89
C ASP A 465 29.29 0.60 18.13
N THR A 466 28.11 0.09 18.48
CA THR A 466 27.39 0.51 19.69
C THR A 466 27.57 -0.44 20.87
N ALA A 467 28.48 -1.41 20.80
CA ALA A 467 28.75 -2.35 21.89
C ALA A 467 29.07 -1.61 23.20
N GLY A 468 28.36 -1.99 24.28
CA GLY A 468 28.56 -1.43 25.61
C GLY A 468 28.04 0.01 25.82
N LEU A 469 27.53 0.69 24.78
CA LEU A 469 27.07 2.08 24.87
C LEU A 469 25.61 2.20 25.35
N ASN A 470 25.27 3.35 25.94
CA ASN A 470 23.89 3.79 26.14
C ASN A 470 23.42 4.56 24.90
N VAL A 471 22.54 3.96 24.12
CA VAL A 471 22.07 4.50 22.83
C VAL A 471 20.69 5.12 22.98
N VAL A 472 20.52 6.35 22.52
CA VAL A 472 19.22 7.02 22.40
C VAL A 472 18.86 7.22 20.94
N VAL A 473 17.78 6.59 20.48
CA VAL A 473 17.26 6.76 19.12
C VAL A 473 16.11 7.76 19.15
N LEU A 474 16.27 8.86 18.42
CA LEU A 474 15.29 9.94 18.34
C LEU A 474 14.35 9.71 17.14
N GLY A 475 13.12 9.29 17.40
CA GLY A 475 12.15 8.99 16.35
C GLY A 475 11.13 7.94 16.76
N GLY A 476 10.21 7.62 15.84
CA GLY A 476 9.19 6.58 16.09
C GLY A 476 8.69 5.88 14.83
N GLY A 477 9.35 6.08 13.69
CA GLY A 477 9.06 5.38 12.42
C GLY A 477 9.76 4.03 12.33
N ASP A 478 9.58 3.34 11.21
CA ASP A 478 10.25 2.06 10.96
C ASP A 478 11.78 2.19 10.96
N THR A 479 12.33 3.28 10.42
CA THR A 479 13.77 3.59 10.51
C THR A 479 14.27 3.66 11.95
N ALA A 480 13.48 4.22 12.87
CA ALA A 480 13.85 4.28 14.29
C ALA A 480 13.87 2.87 14.90
N MET A 481 12.88 2.04 14.58
CA MET A 481 12.84 0.64 15.04
C MET A 481 14.01 -0.17 14.49
N ASP A 482 14.39 0.06 13.24
CA ASP A 482 15.54 -0.59 12.60
C ASP A 482 16.85 -0.18 13.28
N CYS A 483 17.01 1.10 13.64
CA CYS A 483 18.17 1.58 14.42
C CYS A 483 18.21 0.97 15.82
N VAL A 484 17.08 0.99 16.54
CA VAL A 484 16.97 0.43 17.90
C VAL A 484 17.38 -1.04 17.91
N ARG A 485 16.81 -1.83 16.98
CA ARG A 485 17.04 -3.28 16.91
C ARG A 485 18.43 -3.64 16.40
N THR A 486 19.05 -2.77 15.60
CA THR A 486 20.46 -2.90 15.18
C THR A 486 21.40 -2.63 16.35
N ALA A 487 21.20 -1.53 17.09
CA ALA A 487 22.02 -1.19 18.25
C ALA A 487 21.97 -2.27 19.36
N LEU A 488 20.78 -2.87 19.58
CA LEU A 488 20.64 -4.02 20.48
C LEU A 488 21.51 -5.21 20.04
N ARG A 489 21.63 -5.47 18.73
CA ARG A 489 22.40 -6.59 18.19
C ARG A 489 23.91 -6.37 18.21
N HIS A 490 24.36 -5.12 18.19
CA HIS A 490 25.75 -4.78 18.48
C HIS A 490 26.13 -5.02 19.95
N GLY A 491 25.15 -5.22 20.84
CA GLY A 491 25.39 -5.41 22.27
C GLY A 491 25.47 -4.10 23.06
N ALA A 492 24.71 -3.08 22.65
CA ALA A 492 24.54 -1.87 23.46
C ALA A 492 24.03 -2.20 24.88
N SER A 493 24.59 -1.52 25.88
CA SER A 493 24.23 -1.72 27.29
C SER A 493 22.77 -1.35 27.57
N GLN A 494 22.31 -0.27 26.93
CA GLN A 494 20.94 0.20 26.99
C GLN A 494 20.56 0.85 25.67
N VAL A 495 19.35 0.58 25.17
CA VAL A 495 18.80 1.25 23.99
C VAL A 495 17.44 1.83 24.32
N THR A 496 17.28 3.14 24.12
CA THR A 496 16.02 3.86 24.37
C THR A 496 15.52 4.52 23.10
N CYS A 497 14.30 4.17 22.68
CA CYS A 497 13.57 4.89 21.64
C CYS A 497 12.81 6.06 22.26
N ALA A 498 13.19 7.30 21.92
CA ALA A 498 12.53 8.50 22.40
C ALA A 498 11.57 9.07 21.33
N TYR A 499 10.30 9.23 21.69
CA TYR A 499 9.25 9.66 20.77
C TYR A 499 8.38 10.78 21.35
N ARG A 500 8.12 11.81 20.54
CA ARG A 500 7.39 13.03 20.94
C ARG A 500 5.89 12.89 21.14
N ARG A 501 5.31 11.72 20.87
CA ARG A 501 3.88 11.41 21.08
C ARG A 501 3.75 10.12 21.88
N ASP A 502 2.51 9.72 22.14
CA ASP A 502 2.20 8.44 22.74
C ASP A 502 2.43 7.25 21.78
N GLU A 503 2.37 6.03 22.33
CA GLU A 503 2.53 4.79 21.58
C GLU A 503 1.46 4.59 20.51
N ALA A 504 0.21 5.00 20.79
CA ALA A 504 -0.91 4.82 19.88
C ALA A 504 -0.74 5.61 18.57
N ASN A 505 -0.03 6.73 18.62
CA ASN A 505 0.26 7.60 17.49
C ASN A 505 1.64 7.35 16.84
N MET A 506 2.35 6.30 17.27
CA MET A 506 3.66 5.94 16.72
C MET A 506 3.54 5.48 15.26
N PRO A 507 4.30 6.07 14.31
CA PRO A 507 4.18 5.77 12.90
C PRO A 507 4.87 4.47 12.46
N GLY A 508 5.77 3.90 13.26
CA GLY A 508 6.38 2.60 12.98
C GLY A 508 5.37 1.45 13.00
N SER A 509 5.74 0.34 12.38
CA SER A 509 4.94 -0.89 12.39
C SER A 509 4.76 -1.40 13.82
N LYS A 510 3.51 -1.71 14.20
CA LYS A 510 3.18 -2.27 15.53
C LYS A 510 3.93 -3.57 15.80
N LYS A 511 4.17 -4.35 14.75
CA LYS A 511 4.93 -5.60 14.77
C LYS A 511 6.39 -5.34 15.18
N GLU A 512 7.00 -4.31 14.60
CA GLU A 512 8.40 -3.95 14.85
C GLU A 512 8.59 -3.34 16.24
N VAL A 513 7.66 -2.49 16.69
CA VAL A 513 7.65 -1.97 18.07
C VAL A 513 7.57 -3.13 19.09
N LYS A 514 6.69 -4.10 18.85
CA LYS A 514 6.57 -5.30 19.71
C LYS A 514 7.87 -6.11 19.72
N ASN A 515 8.49 -6.33 18.55
CA ASN A 515 9.76 -7.07 18.46
C ASN A 515 10.88 -6.35 19.20
N ALA A 516 11.01 -5.02 19.04
CA ALA A 516 12.02 -4.23 19.74
C ALA A 516 11.85 -4.32 21.26
N ARG A 517 10.61 -4.26 21.77
CA ARG A 517 10.31 -4.42 23.20
C ARG A 517 10.66 -5.82 23.71
N GLU A 518 10.30 -6.87 22.97
CA GLU A 518 10.69 -8.26 23.29
C GLU A 518 12.22 -8.42 23.34
N GLU A 519 12.94 -7.71 22.46
CA GLU A 519 14.41 -7.68 22.37
C GLU A 519 15.08 -6.82 23.45
N GLY A 520 14.32 -6.09 24.28
CA GLY A 520 14.83 -5.35 25.43
C GLY A 520 14.97 -3.83 25.23
N ALA A 521 14.41 -3.27 24.15
CA ALA A 521 14.38 -1.83 23.96
C ALA A 521 13.50 -1.12 25.01
N ASN A 522 14.00 0.00 25.53
CA ASN A 522 13.22 0.93 26.31
C ASN A 522 12.49 1.92 25.40
N PHE A 523 11.34 2.39 25.83
CA PHE A 523 10.56 3.39 25.10
C PHE A 523 10.24 4.56 26.02
N GLU A 524 10.66 5.74 25.60
CA GLU A 524 10.32 7.00 26.26
C GLU A 524 9.34 7.76 25.36
N PHE A 525 8.07 7.79 25.76
CA PHE A 525 7.01 8.47 25.03
C PHE A 525 6.78 9.87 25.57
N ASN A 526 6.15 10.71 24.74
CA ASN A 526 5.82 12.09 25.07
C ASN A 526 7.05 12.91 25.51
N VAL A 527 8.16 12.76 24.77
CA VAL A 527 9.39 13.52 24.99
C VAL A 527 9.90 14.13 23.69
N GLN A 528 10.31 15.39 23.75
CA GLN A 528 10.88 16.11 22.61
C GLN A 528 12.30 16.57 22.96
N PRO A 529 13.31 16.25 22.13
CA PRO A 529 14.68 16.69 22.37
C PRO A 529 14.77 18.21 22.19
N VAL A 530 15.58 18.85 23.03
CA VAL A 530 15.81 20.30 23.07
C VAL A 530 17.27 20.63 22.80
N GLU A 531 18.19 19.82 23.32
CA GLU A 531 19.64 20.03 23.23
C GLU A 531 20.38 18.69 23.36
N LEU A 532 21.50 18.55 22.66
CA LEU A 532 22.44 17.45 22.85
C LEU A 532 23.54 17.90 23.82
N VAL A 533 23.64 17.22 24.96
CA VAL A 533 24.53 17.59 26.06
C VAL A 533 25.91 16.98 25.82
N LEU A 534 26.95 17.82 25.86
CA LEU A 534 28.33 17.40 25.62
C LEU A 534 29.11 17.20 26.93
N ASN A 535 30.05 16.26 26.91
CA ASN A 535 31.06 16.12 27.95
C ASN A 535 32.22 17.12 27.75
N ALA A 536 33.22 17.05 28.63
CA ALA A 536 34.40 17.93 28.57
C ALA A 536 35.23 17.76 27.28
N ASP A 537 35.16 16.60 26.62
CA ASP A 537 35.87 16.30 25.37
C ASP A 537 35.05 16.69 24.12
N GLY A 538 33.88 17.32 24.31
CA GLY A 538 32.98 17.72 23.22
C GLY A 538 32.18 16.58 22.59
N ARG A 539 32.19 15.38 23.18
CA ARG A 539 31.36 14.24 22.73
C ARG A 539 29.99 14.28 23.40
N VAL A 540 28.98 13.71 22.75
CA VAL A 540 27.66 13.56 23.38
C VAL A 540 27.75 12.72 24.67
N SER A 541 27.02 13.16 25.68
CA SER A 541 26.90 12.48 26.99
C SER A 541 25.45 12.36 27.47
N GLY A 542 24.52 13.00 26.75
CA GLY A 542 23.10 12.90 27.02
C GLY A 542 22.26 13.76 26.08
N VAL A 543 20.95 13.60 26.21
CA VAL A 543 19.96 14.40 25.48
C VAL A 543 19.08 15.10 26.51
N ARG A 544 18.98 16.43 26.41
CA ARG A 544 18.02 17.22 27.16
C ARG A 544 16.67 17.12 26.48
N PHE A 545 15.68 16.62 27.19
CA PHE A 545 14.30 16.49 26.73
C PHE A 545 13.40 17.45 27.49
N LEU A 546 12.25 17.79 26.88
CA LEU A 546 11.06 18.28 27.56
C LEU A 546 9.92 17.27 27.39
N ARG A 547 8.96 17.27 28.32
CA ARG A 547 7.74 16.46 28.22
C ARG A 547 6.73 17.11 27.28
N THR A 548 6.00 16.29 26.54
CA THR A 548 4.90 16.74 25.68
C THR A 548 3.57 16.16 26.13
N GLN A 549 2.47 16.76 25.68
CA GLN A 549 1.14 16.19 25.76
C GLN A 549 0.45 16.28 24.40
N LEU A 550 -0.53 15.43 24.15
CA LEU A 550 -1.27 15.49 22.89
C LEU A 550 -2.31 16.60 22.91
N GLY A 551 -2.18 17.56 22.00
CA GLY A 551 -3.20 18.57 21.72
C GLY A 551 -4.36 18.00 20.89
N GLU A 552 -5.13 18.92 20.30
CA GLU A 552 -6.24 18.58 19.41
C GLU A 552 -5.74 17.85 18.14
N PRO A 553 -6.55 16.95 17.57
CA PRO A 553 -6.28 16.35 16.27
C PRO A 553 -6.30 17.42 15.17
N ASP A 554 -5.35 17.35 14.25
CA ASP A 554 -5.38 18.14 13.03
C ASP A 554 -6.40 17.61 12.01
N ALA A 555 -6.49 18.25 10.84
CA ALA A 555 -7.42 17.85 9.77
C ALA A 555 -7.19 16.42 9.24
N GLN A 556 -6.04 15.80 9.51
CA GLN A 556 -5.72 14.41 9.17
C GLN A 556 -5.91 13.47 10.38
N GLY A 557 -6.51 13.97 11.47
CA GLY A 557 -6.71 13.23 12.72
C GLY A 557 -5.43 13.08 13.57
N ARG A 558 -4.29 13.65 13.15
CA ARG A 558 -3.03 13.52 13.88
C ARG A 558 -2.98 14.53 15.01
N ARG A 559 -2.76 14.07 16.23
CA ARG A 559 -2.65 14.95 17.40
C ARG A 559 -1.26 15.57 17.45
N ARG A 560 -1.22 16.90 17.57
CA ARG A 560 0.06 17.64 17.66
C ARG A 560 0.63 17.51 19.07
N PRO A 561 1.94 17.23 19.23
CA PRO A 561 2.57 17.30 20.53
C PRO A 561 2.70 18.75 20.97
N VAL A 562 2.31 19.03 22.22
CA VAL A 562 2.39 20.35 22.87
C VAL A 562 3.39 20.25 24.01
N PRO A 563 4.46 21.06 24.03
CA PRO A 563 5.43 21.11 25.12
C PRO A 563 4.79 21.43 26.48
N ILE A 564 5.26 20.79 27.53
CA ILE A 564 4.94 21.10 28.93
C ILE A 564 6.11 21.93 29.49
N ALA A 565 5.91 23.20 29.79
CA ALA A 565 6.95 24.08 30.31
C ALA A 565 7.46 23.61 31.69
N GLY A 566 8.77 23.72 31.95
CA GLY A 566 9.36 23.36 33.25
C GLY A 566 9.50 21.85 33.48
N SER A 567 9.35 21.04 32.43
CA SER A 567 9.41 19.57 32.49
C SER A 567 10.74 19.01 31.97
N GLU A 568 11.75 19.85 31.84
CA GLU A 568 13.03 19.52 31.24
C GLU A 568 13.81 18.53 32.10
N PHE A 569 14.43 17.53 31.46
CA PHE A 569 15.32 16.58 32.10
C PHE A 569 16.41 16.12 31.13
N VAL A 570 17.49 15.56 31.66
CA VAL A 570 18.59 15.02 30.84
C VAL A 570 18.58 13.49 30.94
N MET A 571 18.56 12.83 29.78
CA MET A 571 18.73 11.39 29.65
C MET A 571 20.19 11.10 29.25
N PRO A 572 20.95 10.31 30.02
CA PRO A 572 22.31 9.93 29.64
C PRO A 572 22.34 9.16 28.31
N ALA A 573 23.33 9.44 27.48
CA ALA A 573 23.51 8.81 26.17
C ALA A 573 24.97 8.93 25.71
N ASP A 574 25.59 7.80 25.38
CA ASP A 574 26.94 7.74 24.79
C ASP A 574 26.89 7.81 23.26
N ALA A 575 25.74 7.46 22.68
CA ALA A 575 25.44 7.60 21.26
C ALA A 575 23.99 8.03 21.04
N VAL A 576 23.78 8.96 20.10
CA VAL A 576 22.45 9.45 19.71
C VAL A 576 22.23 9.20 18.23
N ILE A 577 21.15 8.52 17.86
CA ILE A 577 20.81 8.23 16.46
C ILE A 577 19.55 9.00 16.08
N MET A 578 19.64 9.87 15.08
CA MET A 578 18.56 10.73 14.62
C MET A 578 17.77 10.08 13.49
N ALA A 579 16.50 9.76 13.75
CA ALA A 579 15.60 9.05 12.86
C ALA A 579 14.30 9.84 12.60
N PHE A 580 14.44 11.12 12.21
CA PHE A 580 13.29 12.03 11.99
C PHE A 580 12.63 11.92 10.62
N GLY A 581 13.25 11.19 9.67
CA GLY A 581 12.77 11.02 8.31
C GLY A 581 13.75 11.56 7.27
N PHE A 582 13.30 11.65 6.02
CA PHE A 582 14.12 12.03 4.88
C PHE A 582 13.47 13.11 4.04
N HIS A 583 14.30 13.97 3.47
CA HIS A 583 13.92 14.94 2.46
C HIS A 583 14.46 14.53 1.08
N PRO A 584 13.82 15.01 0.00
CA PRO A 584 14.43 15.03 -1.31
C PRO A 584 15.79 15.73 -1.26
N HIS A 585 16.71 15.24 -2.09
CA HIS A 585 18.03 15.84 -2.30
C HIS A 585 18.03 16.61 -3.62
N GLY A 586 18.78 17.71 -3.69
CA GLY A 586 18.91 18.48 -4.91
C GLY A 586 19.64 17.67 -5.98
N MET A 587 19.19 17.78 -7.23
CA MET A 587 19.80 17.12 -8.39
C MET A 587 20.05 18.15 -9.49
N PRO A 588 21.12 18.97 -9.37
CA PRO A 588 21.39 20.03 -10.35
C PRO A 588 21.52 19.51 -11.79
N TRP A 589 22.09 18.31 -11.95
CA TRP A 589 22.19 17.63 -13.24
C TRP A 589 20.81 17.34 -13.86
N LEU A 590 19.80 17.03 -13.04
CA LEU A 590 18.43 16.78 -13.50
C LEU A 590 17.70 18.08 -13.83
N GLU A 591 17.83 19.09 -12.95
CA GLU A 591 17.24 20.42 -13.13
C GLU A 591 17.78 21.12 -14.38
N SER A 592 19.07 20.93 -14.69
CA SER A 592 19.72 21.47 -15.90
C SER A 592 19.08 20.97 -17.20
N GLN A 593 18.42 19.80 -17.16
CA GLN A 593 17.68 19.22 -18.28
C GLN A 593 16.20 19.65 -18.32
N GLY A 594 15.84 20.72 -17.60
CA GLY A 594 14.51 21.32 -17.64
C GLY A 594 13.46 20.60 -16.79
N VAL A 595 13.87 19.71 -15.89
CA VAL A 595 12.96 19.02 -14.94
C VAL A 595 12.63 19.95 -13.77
N LYS A 596 11.33 20.21 -13.58
CA LYS A 596 10.80 21.00 -12.48
C LYS A 596 10.63 20.16 -11.22
N VAL A 597 10.86 20.80 -10.08
CA VAL A 597 10.55 20.26 -8.75
C VAL A 597 9.39 21.02 -8.12
N ASP A 598 8.70 20.38 -7.18
CA ASP A 598 7.67 21.01 -6.36
C ASP A 598 8.28 21.88 -5.23
N ASN A 599 7.41 22.53 -4.45
CA ASN A 599 7.83 23.40 -3.35
C ASN A 599 8.57 22.66 -2.21
N TRP A 600 8.57 21.33 -2.21
CA TRP A 600 9.25 20.47 -1.24
C TRP A 600 10.52 19.83 -1.82
N GLY A 601 10.89 20.20 -3.06
CA GLY A 601 12.06 19.67 -3.75
C GLY A 601 11.86 18.28 -4.37
N ARG A 602 10.62 17.79 -4.48
CA ARG A 602 10.30 16.51 -5.15
C ARG A 602 10.16 16.72 -6.65
N ILE A 603 10.52 15.72 -7.44
CA ILE A 603 10.35 15.78 -8.90
C ILE A 603 8.85 15.89 -9.22
N ALA A 604 8.48 16.90 -10.01
CA ALA A 604 7.10 17.09 -10.43
C ALA A 604 6.76 16.13 -11.59
N ALA A 605 6.28 14.93 -11.24
CA ALA A 605 5.77 13.92 -12.14
C ALA A 605 4.67 13.13 -11.42
N ASP A 606 3.49 12.98 -11.99
CA ASP A 606 2.40 12.25 -11.34
C ASP A 606 1.70 11.28 -12.29
N VAL A 607 0.83 10.43 -11.74
CA VAL A 607 0.11 9.43 -12.53
C VAL A 607 -0.86 10.03 -13.57
N GLU A 608 -1.12 11.34 -13.49
CA GLU A 608 -2.10 12.08 -14.30
C GLU A 608 -1.41 13.00 -15.31
N SER A 609 -0.09 12.93 -15.40
CA SER A 609 0.73 13.59 -16.40
C SER A 609 0.37 13.08 -17.81
N ALA A 610 0.73 13.84 -18.85
CA ALA A 610 0.32 13.53 -20.23
C ALA A 610 0.61 12.07 -20.62
N TYR A 611 1.80 11.59 -20.23
CA TYR A 611 2.08 10.18 -20.03
C TYR A 611 2.35 9.98 -18.54
N ARG A 612 1.88 8.87 -17.97
CA ARG A 612 1.97 8.61 -16.52
C ARG A 612 3.41 8.81 -16.04
N TYR A 613 3.60 9.63 -15.01
CA TYR A 613 4.89 9.93 -14.41
C TYR A 613 5.94 10.57 -15.34
N GLN A 614 5.51 11.16 -16.45
CA GLN A 614 6.38 11.99 -17.28
C GLN A 614 6.68 13.30 -16.56
N THR A 615 7.94 13.72 -16.58
CA THR A 615 8.37 15.00 -16.01
C THR A 615 8.07 16.17 -16.97
N SER A 616 8.56 17.36 -16.64
CA SER A 616 8.53 18.51 -17.55
C SER A 616 9.45 18.36 -18.77
N ASN A 617 10.43 17.45 -18.70
CA ASN A 617 11.18 17.02 -19.87
C ASN A 617 10.47 15.80 -20.49
N PRO A 618 10.05 15.86 -21.77
CA PRO A 618 9.28 14.78 -22.39
C PRO A 618 9.98 13.41 -22.42
N LYS A 619 11.32 13.40 -22.38
CA LYS A 619 12.13 12.18 -22.45
C LYS A 619 12.44 11.57 -21.08
N ILE A 620 12.09 12.28 -19.99
CA ILE A 620 12.41 11.88 -18.62
C ILE A 620 11.12 11.59 -17.84
N PHE A 621 11.10 10.42 -17.19
CA PHE A 621 10.06 9.96 -16.27
C PHE A 621 10.66 9.81 -14.88
N ALA A 622 9.85 9.86 -13.84
CA ALA A 622 10.32 9.69 -12.46
C ALA A 622 9.27 9.03 -11.57
N GLY A 623 9.68 8.29 -10.55
CA GLY A 623 8.75 7.64 -9.63
C GLY A 623 9.38 7.20 -8.31
N GLY A 624 8.55 6.76 -7.38
CA GLY A 624 8.97 6.39 -6.03
C GLY A 624 9.23 7.61 -5.15
N ASP A 625 10.07 7.44 -4.14
CA ASP A 625 10.24 8.46 -3.09
C ASP A 625 10.76 9.80 -3.63
N ALA A 626 11.43 9.83 -4.79
CA ALA A 626 11.89 11.06 -5.44
C ALA A 626 10.72 11.96 -5.91
N VAL A 627 9.56 11.37 -6.19
CA VAL A 627 8.33 12.04 -6.61
C VAL A 627 7.37 12.21 -5.43
N ARG A 628 7.18 11.15 -4.64
CA ARG A 628 6.19 11.12 -3.56
C ARG A 628 6.70 11.73 -2.25
N GLY A 629 8.01 11.61 -2.00
CA GLY A 629 8.61 11.66 -0.67
C GLY A 629 8.67 10.25 -0.06
N ALA A 630 9.46 10.10 1.02
CA ALA A 630 9.66 8.82 1.71
C ALA A 630 8.32 8.15 2.07
N ASP A 631 8.08 6.97 1.51
CA ASP A 631 6.84 6.20 1.67
C ASP A 631 7.15 4.69 1.69
N LEU A 632 6.23 3.84 1.20
CA LEU A 632 6.34 2.39 1.28
C LEU A 632 7.01 1.80 0.03
N VAL A 633 7.73 0.69 0.21
CA VAL A 633 8.32 -0.10 -0.88
C VAL A 633 7.28 -0.41 -1.98
N VAL A 634 6.09 -0.83 -1.58
CA VAL A 634 5.01 -1.23 -2.49
C VAL A 634 4.43 -0.04 -3.27
N THR A 635 4.40 1.16 -2.69
CA THR A 635 3.98 2.36 -3.43
C THR A 635 5.04 2.74 -4.45
N ALA A 636 6.32 2.76 -4.07
CA ALA A 636 7.41 3.02 -5.01
C ALA A 636 7.42 2.04 -6.20
N MET A 637 7.17 0.74 -5.96
CA MET A 637 7.02 -0.24 -7.03
C MET A 637 5.82 0.06 -7.95
N ALA A 638 4.66 0.41 -7.38
CA ALA A 638 3.48 0.76 -8.16
C ALA A 638 3.76 1.96 -9.08
N GLU A 639 4.43 2.99 -8.57
CA GLU A 639 4.81 4.16 -9.37
C GLU A 639 5.80 3.79 -10.48
N GLY A 640 6.79 2.94 -10.19
CA GLY A 640 7.71 2.41 -11.21
C GLY A 640 7.00 1.67 -12.34
N ARG A 641 6.01 0.83 -12.01
CA ARG A 641 5.18 0.13 -13.01
C ARG A 641 4.34 1.09 -13.84
N HIS A 642 3.70 2.06 -13.20
CA HIS A 642 2.89 3.06 -13.89
C HIS A 642 3.75 3.96 -14.80
N ALA A 643 4.95 4.32 -14.36
CA ALA A 643 5.91 5.06 -15.18
C ALA A 643 6.39 4.25 -16.38
N ALA A 644 6.65 2.95 -16.21
CA ALA A 644 6.96 2.07 -17.33
C ALA A 644 5.83 2.03 -18.37
N GLN A 645 4.56 1.97 -17.93
CA GLN A 645 3.42 2.08 -18.84
C GLN A 645 3.41 3.43 -19.57
N GLY A 646 3.68 4.53 -18.87
CA GLY A 646 3.81 5.85 -19.47
C GLY A 646 4.93 5.93 -20.53
N ILE A 647 6.07 5.28 -20.27
CA ILE A 647 7.19 5.17 -21.21
C ILE A 647 6.80 4.35 -22.44
N ILE A 648 6.15 3.20 -22.25
CA ILE A 648 5.65 2.34 -23.34
C ILE A 648 4.71 3.12 -24.26
N ASP A 649 3.76 3.84 -23.68
CA ASP A 649 2.79 4.67 -24.40
C ASP A 649 3.49 5.82 -25.14
N TRP A 650 4.46 6.47 -24.51
CA TRP A 650 5.27 7.55 -25.12
C TRP A 650 6.09 7.07 -26.31
N LEU A 651 6.69 5.87 -26.22
CA LEU A 651 7.48 5.27 -27.28
C LEU A 651 6.62 4.65 -28.40
N GLY A 652 5.29 4.64 -28.25
CA GLY A 652 4.37 4.06 -29.22
C GLY A 652 4.50 2.53 -29.35
N VAL A 653 5.03 1.87 -28.32
CA VAL A 653 5.17 0.40 -28.31
C VAL A 653 3.81 -0.21 -28.04
N LYS A 654 3.32 -1.05 -28.96
CA LYS A 654 2.06 -1.77 -28.74
C LYS A 654 2.25 -2.76 -27.60
N SER A 655 1.75 -2.40 -26.43
CA SER A 655 1.60 -3.33 -25.31
C SER A 655 0.79 -4.54 -25.79
N VAL A 656 1.36 -5.74 -25.64
CA VAL A 656 0.54 -6.95 -25.55
C VAL A 656 -0.29 -6.75 -24.30
N LYS A 657 -1.63 -6.82 -24.40
CA LYS A 657 -2.52 -6.73 -23.24
C LYS A 657 -2.06 -7.77 -22.20
N SER A 658 -1.30 -7.35 -21.20
CA SER A 658 -0.98 -8.18 -20.05
C SER A 658 -2.25 -8.28 -19.21
N HIS A 659 -2.54 -9.51 -18.76
CA HIS A 659 -3.75 -9.86 -18.01
C HIS A 659 -4.01 -8.99 -16.79
#